data_AF-A0A072UDE7-F1
#
_entry.id   AF-A0A072UDE7-F1
#
_cell.length_a   1.000
_cell.length_b   1.000
_cell.length_c   1.000
_cell.angle_alpha   90.00
_cell.angle_beta   90.00
_cell.angle_gamma   90.00
#
_symmetry.space_group_name_H-M   'P 1'
#
loop_
_entity.id
_entity.type
_entity.pdbx_description
1 polymer ?
#
loop_
_entity_poly.entity_id
_entity_poly.type
_entity_poly.pdbx_seq_one_letter_code
_entity_poly.pdbx_strand_id
1 'polypeptide(L)'
;MNSFHLLFSMFFFIAFSISQTVLGNAELRALMDLKASLDPEGKILTSWIGDGNPCSGSFEGIACNEHWKVANISLQGKGLFGSLSSSVAELKCLSGLYLHYNNLSVLQLGDNQLVGNIPTQMGSLKQLTTLALQYNKLTGQIPLSLGNLENLSRLNLSFNNFSGAIPATLANIAHLEVLDIQNNSLSGTVPSVLQRLGEGFQGANNQGLCGVGISTLRACNKEPDLNVSNIDTSDQDHLKNSNPATPRPEPANFQMHCNQKHCSKSRSVPTSVITASVIAIITLTIIGAGLFTFVKYRRRKQKISSNSSEGKLSPQQPKELYQKSPSTLVNLDYYNGCYPMPDDQNAGGLSNEYLNQFRFNVDEVESATQYFSEVNLLRKSKFSATYKGVLRDGSLVAITSINMSCCKTEEAEFVKGLSLLTSLRHENVVKLRGFCCSSSRGECYLINDFAMMGDLSQYLDIEDRSGHLLDWSKRVTIIKGIAKGIGYLHSNEASKPTIVHQNISVENVLLDKDFNPLIMNAGLPKLLADDVVFSALKVSAAMGYLAPEYITTGRFTEKSDIYAFGVIVLQVLSGKTAIGGSIRTAFQSFKFDDCIDTNLKGRYSNSEASILTKLGMQCIHESPDERPNMVDVIQELSVFPAHSL
;
A
#
# COMPACT_ATOMS: atom_id res chain seq x y z
N MET A 1 -43.31 -46.86 37.86
CA MET A 1 -43.82 -45.66 37.17
C MET A 1 -43.01 -44.38 37.41
N ASN A 2 -41.77 -44.42 37.94
CA ASN A 2 -41.00 -43.19 38.24
C ASN A 2 -39.70 -42.99 37.43
N SER A 3 -39.28 -43.92 36.56
CA SER A 3 -38.05 -43.73 35.75
C SER A 3 -38.29 -43.15 34.35
N PHE A 4 -39.53 -43.15 33.85
CA PHE A 4 -39.84 -42.61 32.52
C PHE A 4 -40.04 -41.08 32.51
N HIS A 5 -40.42 -40.48 33.64
CA HIS A 5 -40.56 -39.02 33.74
C HIS A 5 -39.22 -38.28 33.87
N LEU A 6 -38.17 -38.91 34.42
CA LEU A 6 -36.86 -38.28 34.53
C LEU A 6 -36.13 -38.19 33.17
N LEU A 7 -36.25 -39.23 32.34
CA LEU A 7 -35.65 -39.26 31.01
C LEU A 7 -36.37 -38.33 30.02
N PHE A 8 -37.69 -38.17 30.13
CA PHE A 8 -38.43 -37.23 29.29
C PHE A 8 -38.16 -35.76 29.67
N SER A 9 -37.92 -35.48 30.95
CA SER A 9 -37.50 -34.15 31.43
C SER A 9 -36.07 -33.80 30.98
N MET A 10 -35.13 -34.76 31.00
CA MET A 10 -33.78 -34.53 30.46
C MET A 10 -33.77 -34.36 28.93
N PHE A 11 -34.67 -35.01 28.18
CA PHE A 11 -34.76 -34.80 26.74
C PHE A 11 -35.39 -33.45 26.38
N PHE A 12 -36.31 -32.92 27.19
CA PHE A 12 -36.84 -31.57 26.99
C PHE A 12 -35.82 -30.49 27.38
N PHE A 13 -34.95 -30.73 28.37
CA PHE A 13 -33.85 -29.81 28.67
C PHE A 13 -32.68 -29.91 27.69
N ILE A 14 -32.43 -31.07 27.05
CA ILE A 14 -31.40 -31.19 26.00
C ILE A 14 -31.94 -30.70 24.64
N ALA A 15 -33.23 -30.82 24.36
CA ALA A 15 -33.87 -30.26 23.16
C ALA A 15 -34.14 -28.75 23.26
N PHE A 16 -34.21 -28.17 24.47
CA PHE A 16 -34.19 -26.72 24.67
C PHE A 16 -32.78 -26.14 24.89
N SER A 17 -31.73 -26.97 24.85
CA SER A 17 -30.33 -26.55 24.92
C SER A 17 -29.58 -26.61 23.58
N ILE A 18 -30.25 -26.99 22.47
CA ILE A 18 -29.67 -26.95 21.11
C ILE A 18 -30.63 -26.28 20.12
N SER A 19 -31.34 -25.25 20.58
CA SER A 19 -31.88 -24.21 19.70
C SER A 19 -31.83 -22.86 20.38
N GLN A 20 -30.70 -22.58 21.04
CA GLN A 20 -30.16 -21.24 20.91
C GLN A 20 -29.54 -21.22 19.51
N THR A 21 -30.27 -20.66 18.55
CA THR A 21 -29.62 -19.91 17.49
C THR A 21 -28.54 -19.08 18.18
N VAL A 22 -27.27 -19.44 17.95
CA VAL A 22 -26.14 -18.63 18.41
C VAL A 22 -26.42 -17.24 17.89
N LEU A 23 -26.79 -16.34 18.81
CA LEU A 23 -27.12 -14.97 18.53
C LEU A 23 -25.81 -14.31 18.10
N GLY A 24 -25.47 -14.42 16.82
CA GLY A 24 -24.35 -13.69 16.25
C GLY A 24 -24.49 -12.24 16.67
N ASN A 25 -23.44 -11.68 17.30
CA ASN A 25 -23.33 -10.26 17.61
C ASN A 25 -23.75 -9.48 16.35
N ALA A 26 -24.56 -8.42 16.48
CA ALA A 26 -25.03 -7.64 15.32
C ALA A 26 -23.87 -7.19 14.42
N GLU A 27 -22.70 -6.92 15.01
CA GLU A 27 -21.46 -6.63 14.29
C GLU A 27 -20.96 -7.80 13.44
N LEU A 28 -21.04 -9.03 13.95
CA LEU A 28 -20.64 -10.22 13.19
C LEU A 28 -21.57 -10.42 12.00
N ARG A 29 -22.89 -10.22 12.17
CA ARG A 29 -23.85 -10.27 11.05
C ARG A 29 -23.53 -9.21 10.00
N ALA A 30 -23.30 -7.97 10.43
CA ALA A 30 -22.93 -6.87 9.55
C ALA A 30 -21.62 -7.14 8.78
N LEU A 31 -20.63 -7.74 9.44
CA LEU A 31 -19.37 -8.15 8.82
C LEU A 31 -19.56 -9.31 7.83
N MET A 32 -20.43 -10.27 8.10
CA MET A 32 -20.72 -11.35 7.15
C MET A 32 -21.46 -10.84 5.91
N ASP A 33 -22.41 -9.92 6.08
CA ASP A 33 -23.06 -9.23 4.95
C ASP A 33 -22.05 -8.41 4.15
N LEU A 34 -21.15 -7.69 4.83
CA LEU A 34 -20.08 -6.95 4.17
C LEU A 34 -19.12 -7.86 3.43
N LYS A 35 -18.75 -9.01 4.00
CA LYS A 35 -17.94 -10.03 3.32
C LYS A 35 -18.61 -10.50 2.05
N ALA A 36 -19.89 -10.90 2.12
CA ALA A 36 -20.63 -11.36 0.95
C ALA A 36 -20.74 -10.28 -0.14
N SER A 37 -20.79 -9.01 0.27
CA SER A 37 -20.90 -7.87 -0.62
C SER A 37 -19.56 -7.42 -1.21
N LEU A 38 -18.46 -7.49 -0.47
CA LEU A 38 -17.13 -6.99 -0.88
C LEU A 38 -16.28 -8.06 -1.57
N ASP A 39 -16.48 -9.33 -1.20
CA ASP A 39 -15.82 -10.52 -1.76
C ASP A 39 -16.87 -11.57 -2.16
N PRO A 40 -17.63 -11.34 -3.25
CA PRO A 40 -18.70 -12.24 -3.67
C PRO A 40 -18.22 -13.66 -4.01
N GLU A 41 -16.95 -13.82 -4.36
CA GLU A 41 -16.33 -15.13 -4.64
C GLU A 41 -15.79 -15.82 -3.37
N GLY A 42 -15.71 -15.13 -2.24
CA GLY A 42 -15.25 -15.68 -0.96
C GLY A 42 -13.77 -16.08 -0.93
N LYS A 43 -12.94 -15.49 -1.80
CA LYS A 43 -11.53 -15.86 -1.96
C LYS A 43 -10.56 -14.96 -1.21
N ILE A 44 -10.99 -13.76 -0.84
CA ILE A 44 -10.15 -12.69 -0.29
C ILE A 44 -10.31 -12.61 1.22
N LEU A 45 -11.55 -12.50 1.71
CA LEU A 45 -11.87 -12.33 3.14
C LEU A 45 -12.06 -13.68 3.83
N THR A 46 -11.12 -14.61 3.62
CA THR A 46 -11.21 -15.98 4.14
C THR A 46 -11.16 -16.04 5.66
N SER A 47 -10.46 -15.10 6.31
CA SER A 47 -10.34 -15.01 7.77
C SER A 47 -11.64 -14.61 8.49
N TRP A 48 -12.60 -13.99 7.78
CA TRP A 48 -13.87 -13.56 8.36
C TRP A 48 -14.84 -14.75 8.40
N ILE A 49 -14.92 -15.44 9.53
CA ILE A 49 -15.72 -16.66 9.72
C ILE A 49 -17.02 -16.37 10.49
N GLY A 50 -18.13 -17.00 10.11
CA GLY A 50 -19.48 -16.68 10.61
C GLY A 50 -19.75 -17.04 12.07
N ASP A 51 -18.88 -17.82 12.69
CA ASP A 51 -18.92 -18.26 14.09
C ASP A 51 -17.75 -17.70 14.93
N GLY A 52 -16.87 -16.88 14.33
CA GLY A 52 -15.71 -16.31 15.01
C GLY A 52 -15.99 -15.00 15.75
N ASN A 53 -15.06 -14.60 16.61
CA ASN A 53 -15.07 -13.29 17.27
C ASN A 53 -14.25 -12.27 16.45
N PRO A 54 -14.86 -11.20 15.89
CA PRO A 54 -14.15 -10.19 15.11
C PRO A 54 -13.02 -9.49 15.86
N CYS A 55 -13.11 -9.38 17.19
CA CYS A 55 -12.13 -8.68 18.02
C CYS A 55 -11.05 -9.59 18.62
N SER A 56 -11.00 -10.86 18.21
CA SER A 56 -9.97 -11.81 18.67
C SER A 56 -8.60 -11.62 18.00
N GLY A 57 -8.51 -10.73 17.01
CA GLY A 57 -7.32 -10.57 16.15
C GLY A 57 -7.23 -11.60 15.01
N SER A 58 -8.19 -12.53 14.91
CA SER A 58 -8.25 -13.50 13.81
C SER A 58 -8.83 -12.94 12.51
N PHE A 59 -9.65 -11.88 12.58
CA PHE A 59 -10.23 -11.25 11.39
C PHE A 59 -9.24 -10.27 10.80
N GLU A 60 -8.72 -10.58 9.61
CA GLU A 60 -7.83 -9.68 8.91
C GLU A 60 -8.49 -8.32 8.65
N GLY A 61 -7.75 -7.24 8.93
CA GLY A 61 -8.21 -5.88 8.68
C GLY A 61 -9.24 -5.34 9.67
N ILE A 62 -9.59 -6.08 10.73
CA ILE A 62 -10.47 -5.60 11.80
C ILE A 62 -9.65 -5.16 13.00
N ALA A 63 -9.89 -3.94 13.49
CA ALA A 63 -9.44 -3.52 14.81
C ALA A 63 -10.64 -3.11 15.67
N CYS A 64 -10.55 -3.41 16.97
CA CYS A 64 -11.60 -3.12 17.93
C CYS A 64 -11.15 -2.10 18.97
N ASN A 65 -12.12 -1.37 19.52
CA ASN A 65 -11.87 -0.45 20.63
C ASN A 65 -11.78 -1.20 21.98
N GLU A 66 -11.55 -0.45 23.06
CA GLU A 66 -11.45 -0.95 24.44
C GLU A 66 -12.70 -1.72 24.93
N HIS A 67 -13.85 -1.50 24.28
CA HIS A 67 -15.12 -2.16 24.59
C HIS A 67 -15.37 -3.41 23.74
N TRP A 68 -14.35 -3.90 23.01
CA TRP A 68 -14.45 -5.07 22.13
C TRP A 68 -15.50 -4.89 21.03
N LYS A 69 -15.63 -3.67 20.52
CA LYS A 69 -16.48 -3.30 19.39
C LYS A 69 -15.64 -2.96 18.17
N VAL A 70 -16.10 -3.32 16.98
CA VAL A 70 -15.42 -3.06 15.72
C VAL A 70 -15.30 -1.55 15.53
N ALA A 71 -14.06 -1.07 15.54
CA ALA A 71 -13.73 0.34 15.46
C ALA A 71 -13.09 0.71 14.13
N ASN A 72 -12.29 -0.17 13.54
CA ASN A 72 -11.62 0.08 12.28
C ASN A 72 -11.73 -1.13 11.34
N ILE A 73 -12.06 -0.86 10.07
CA ILE A 73 -11.97 -1.81 8.97
C ILE A 73 -10.96 -1.29 7.96
N SER A 74 -9.82 -1.98 7.85
CA SER A 74 -8.76 -1.68 6.89
C SER A 74 -8.51 -2.87 5.97
N LEU A 75 -9.05 -2.79 4.74
CA LEU A 75 -8.92 -3.82 3.70
C LEU A 75 -8.33 -3.24 2.41
N GLN A 76 -7.47 -2.23 2.57
CA GLN A 76 -6.78 -1.58 1.48
C GLN A 76 -5.92 -2.57 0.66
N GLY A 77 -5.95 -2.47 -0.66
CA GLY A 77 -5.08 -3.29 -1.51
C GLY A 77 -5.50 -4.75 -1.69
N LYS A 78 -6.66 -5.17 -1.15
CA LYS A 78 -7.03 -6.59 -1.05
C LYS A 78 -7.59 -7.22 -2.31
N GLY A 79 -7.92 -6.42 -3.33
CA GLY A 79 -8.51 -6.94 -4.58
C GLY A 79 -10.03 -7.05 -4.53
N LEU A 80 -10.69 -6.37 -3.58
CA LEU A 80 -12.14 -6.45 -3.39
C LEU A 80 -12.90 -5.81 -4.56
N PHE A 81 -14.02 -6.42 -4.97
CA PHE A 81 -14.65 -6.11 -6.25
C PHE A 81 -16.17 -6.05 -6.29
N GLY A 82 -16.83 -6.27 -5.15
CA GLY A 82 -18.27 -6.12 -5.09
C GLY A 82 -18.68 -4.69 -4.77
N SER A 83 -19.65 -4.53 -3.88
CA SER A 83 -20.22 -3.24 -3.50
C SER A 83 -20.21 -3.05 -1.99
N LEU A 84 -20.36 -1.79 -1.55
CA LEU A 84 -20.48 -1.48 -0.13
C LEU A 84 -21.93 -1.71 0.35
N SER A 85 -22.13 -2.72 1.20
CA SER A 85 -23.45 -3.02 1.77
C SER A 85 -23.89 -1.96 2.78
N SER A 86 -25.19 -1.67 2.84
CA SER A 86 -25.79 -0.82 3.88
C SER A 86 -25.61 -1.38 5.29
N SER A 87 -25.34 -2.68 5.44
CA SER A 87 -25.08 -3.31 6.75
C SER A 87 -23.87 -2.71 7.48
N VAL A 88 -22.96 -2.00 6.79
CA VAL A 88 -21.87 -1.24 7.43
C VAL A 88 -22.39 -0.24 8.47
N ALA A 89 -23.60 0.28 8.28
CA ALA A 89 -24.25 1.20 9.22
C ALA A 89 -24.59 0.57 10.57
N GLU A 90 -24.59 -0.77 10.68
CA GLU A 90 -24.81 -1.49 11.94
C GLU A 90 -23.57 -1.49 12.85
N LEU A 91 -22.38 -1.17 12.32
CA LEU A 91 -21.13 -1.05 13.07
C LEU A 91 -21.04 0.30 13.79
N LYS A 92 -21.82 0.46 14.87
CA LYS A 92 -22.01 1.75 15.55
C LYS A 92 -20.73 2.38 16.14
N CYS A 93 -19.71 1.57 16.41
CA CYS A 93 -18.42 2.02 16.92
C CYS A 93 -17.38 2.28 15.84
N LEU A 94 -17.75 2.15 14.56
CA LEU A 94 -16.82 2.30 13.44
C LEU A 94 -16.34 3.76 13.35
N SER A 95 -15.04 3.95 13.59
CA SER A 95 -14.33 5.23 13.46
C SER A 95 -13.56 5.33 12.14
N GLY A 96 -13.12 4.22 11.56
CA GLY A 96 -12.39 4.20 10.30
C GLY A 96 -12.85 3.11 9.33
N LEU A 97 -13.06 3.48 8.06
CA LEU A 97 -13.33 2.56 6.96
C LEU A 97 -12.40 2.85 5.77
N TYR A 98 -11.50 1.90 5.49
CA TYR A 98 -10.45 2.02 4.47
C TYR A 98 -10.59 0.89 3.43
N LEU A 99 -11.17 1.22 2.27
CA LEU A 99 -11.46 0.27 1.18
C LEU A 99 -10.85 0.72 -0.16
N HIS A 100 -9.72 1.42 -0.12
CA HIS A 100 -9.05 1.97 -1.30
C HIS A 100 -7.95 1.05 -1.85
N TYR A 101 -7.48 1.32 -3.07
CA TYR A 101 -6.39 0.59 -3.76
C TYR A 101 -6.65 -0.90 -4.08
N ASN A 102 -7.90 -1.34 -4.26
CA ASN A 102 -8.28 -2.75 -4.49
C ASN A 102 -7.87 -3.36 -5.86
N ASN A 103 -6.75 -2.95 -6.46
CA ASN A 103 -6.28 -3.47 -7.75
C ASN A 103 -4.76 -3.75 -7.77
N LEU A 104 -4.21 -4.27 -6.68
CA LEU A 104 -2.76 -4.49 -6.56
C LEU A 104 -2.32 -5.97 -6.71
N SER A 105 -3.19 -6.81 -7.28
CA SER A 105 -2.88 -8.19 -7.63
C SER A 105 -2.70 -8.35 -9.15
N VAL A 106 -1.43 -8.46 -9.57
CA VAL A 106 -0.93 -9.31 -10.67
C VAL A 106 -1.81 -9.40 -11.94
N LEU A 107 -1.37 -8.72 -13.01
CA LEU A 107 -1.57 -9.13 -14.41
C LEU A 107 -2.98 -8.97 -15.03
N GLN A 108 -3.71 -7.89 -14.77
CA GLN A 108 -4.79 -7.44 -15.66
C GLN A 108 -4.78 -5.91 -15.79
N LEU A 109 -4.37 -5.42 -16.97
CA LEU A 109 -4.59 -4.03 -17.38
C LEU A 109 -6.07 -3.89 -17.73
N GLY A 110 -6.83 -3.27 -16.82
CA GLY A 110 -8.24 -2.94 -17.01
C GLY A 110 -9.05 -3.27 -15.76
N ASP A 111 -9.46 -2.20 -15.06
CA ASP A 111 -10.56 -2.11 -14.09
C ASP A 111 -10.27 -2.24 -12.57
N ASN A 112 -10.41 -1.11 -11.86
CA ASN A 112 -10.62 -1.04 -10.40
C ASN A 112 -11.98 -1.66 -10.06
N GLN A 113 -12.14 -2.32 -8.91
CA GLN A 113 -13.25 -3.27 -8.83
C GLN A 113 -14.43 -2.93 -7.92
N LEU A 114 -14.33 -2.06 -6.89
CA LEU A 114 -15.53 -1.71 -6.11
C LEU A 114 -16.49 -0.85 -6.95
N VAL A 115 -17.73 -1.32 -7.10
CA VAL A 115 -18.77 -0.71 -7.93
C VAL A 115 -20.01 -0.34 -7.10
N GLY A 116 -20.91 0.44 -7.69
CA GLY A 116 -22.16 0.87 -7.06
C GLY A 116 -22.03 2.20 -6.33
N ASN A 117 -23.03 2.52 -5.49
CA ASN A 117 -23.15 3.82 -4.84
C ASN A 117 -22.73 3.73 -3.37
N ILE A 118 -22.41 4.88 -2.77
CA ILE A 118 -22.29 5.04 -1.32
C ILE A 118 -23.69 4.86 -0.69
N PRO A 119 -23.92 3.88 0.21
CA PRO A 119 -25.22 3.71 0.86
C PRO A 119 -25.59 4.92 1.72
N THR A 120 -26.84 5.39 1.61
CA THR A 120 -27.30 6.56 2.37
C THR A 120 -27.29 6.30 3.88
N GLN A 121 -27.44 5.05 4.31
CA GLN A 121 -27.43 4.59 5.69
C GLN A 121 -26.10 4.85 6.40
N MET A 122 -25.00 5.03 5.65
CA MET A 122 -23.69 5.38 6.24
C MET A 122 -23.72 6.67 7.03
N GLY A 123 -24.62 7.61 6.69
CA GLY A 123 -24.83 8.84 7.46
C GLY A 123 -25.27 8.65 8.91
N SER A 124 -25.54 7.41 9.35
CA SER A 124 -25.86 7.07 10.74
C SER A 124 -24.63 6.73 11.60
N LEU A 125 -23.42 6.64 11.02
CA LEU A 125 -22.18 6.29 11.70
C LEU A 125 -21.56 7.49 12.43
N LYS A 126 -22.14 7.87 13.57
CA LYS A 126 -21.76 9.10 14.31
C LYS A 126 -20.32 9.12 14.83
N GLN A 127 -19.68 7.96 14.98
CA GLN A 127 -18.29 7.86 15.42
C GLN A 127 -17.27 7.89 14.28
N LEU A 128 -17.72 7.89 13.01
CA LEU A 128 -16.84 7.83 11.85
C LEU A 128 -16.03 9.11 11.73
N THR A 129 -14.70 9.00 11.83
CA THR A 129 -13.76 10.10 11.69
C THR A 129 -13.13 10.12 10.29
N THR A 130 -12.93 8.94 9.69
CA THR A 130 -12.31 8.82 8.36
C THR A 130 -13.10 7.87 7.46
N LEU A 131 -13.46 8.37 6.27
CA LEU A 131 -14.02 7.58 5.16
C LEU A 131 -13.12 7.70 3.93
N ALA A 132 -12.46 6.59 3.56
CA ALA A 132 -11.50 6.54 2.46
C ALA A 132 -11.90 5.48 1.41
N LEU A 133 -12.42 5.96 0.28
CA LEU A 133 -13.00 5.16 -0.82
C LEU A 133 -12.32 5.43 -2.17
N GLN A 134 -11.16 6.07 -2.19
CA GLN A 134 -10.47 6.47 -3.41
C GLN A 134 -9.97 5.30 -4.28
N TYR A 135 -9.77 5.55 -5.57
CA TYR A 135 -9.32 4.57 -6.57
C TYR A 135 -10.22 3.33 -6.69
N ASN A 136 -11.52 3.57 -6.88
CA ASN A 136 -12.53 2.54 -7.12
C ASN A 136 -13.36 2.90 -8.37
N LYS A 137 -14.45 2.18 -8.65
CA LYS A 137 -15.43 2.47 -9.71
C LYS A 137 -16.79 2.86 -9.11
N LEU A 138 -16.79 3.54 -7.98
CA LEU A 138 -18.04 3.95 -7.34
C LEU A 138 -18.72 5.01 -8.20
N THR A 139 -20.04 4.87 -8.34
CA THR A 139 -20.89 5.70 -9.20
C THR A 139 -21.96 6.43 -8.39
N GLY A 140 -22.78 7.23 -9.07
CA GLY A 140 -23.92 7.92 -8.46
C GLY A 140 -23.55 9.23 -7.80
N GLN A 141 -24.48 9.81 -7.05
CA GLN A 141 -24.29 11.07 -6.33
C GLN A 141 -23.66 10.83 -4.96
N ILE A 142 -22.88 11.80 -4.48
CA ILE A 142 -22.45 11.84 -3.08
C ILE A 142 -23.71 12.02 -2.21
N PRO A 143 -24.04 11.09 -1.29
CA PRO A 143 -25.26 11.17 -0.51
C PRO A 143 -25.28 12.39 0.42
N LEU A 144 -26.41 13.11 0.43
CA LEU A 144 -26.65 14.22 1.37
C LEU A 144 -26.47 13.78 2.84
N SER A 145 -26.77 12.52 3.13
CA SER A 145 -26.70 11.93 4.48
C SER A 145 -25.28 11.86 5.04
N LEU A 146 -24.23 11.93 4.21
CA LEU A 146 -22.85 12.03 4.71
C LEU A 146 -22.64 13.30 5.54
N GLY A 147 -23.42 14.36 5.27
CA GLY A 147 -23.43 15.58 6.09
C GLY A 147 -23.89 15.39 7.54
N ASN A 148 -24.44 14.22 7.89
CA ASN A 148 -24.87 13.89 9.25
C ASN A 148 -23.75 13.26 10.10
N LEU A 149 -22.56 13.05 9.54
CA LEU A 149 -21.42 12.43 10.23
C LEU A 149 -20.68 13.48 11.08
N GLU A 150 -21.13 13.64 12.32
CA GLU A 150 -20.70 14.74 13.21
C GLU A 150 -19.19 14.77 13.47
N ASN A 151 -18.54 13.59 13.58
CA ASN A 151 -17.12 13.46 13.91
C ASN A 151 -16.21 13.28 12.69
N LEU A 152 -16.74 13.35 11.47
CA LEU A 152 -15.95 13.08 10.27
C LEU A 152 -14.93 14.20 10.06
N SER A 153 -13.65 13.86 10.11
CA SER A 153 -12.55 14.78 9.81
C SER A 153 -12.02 14.63 8.39
N ARG A 154 -12.13 13.43 7.82
CA ARG A 154 -11.58 13.13 6.49
C ARG A 154 -12.54 12.34 5.62
N LEU A 155 -12.88 12.92 4.48
CA LEU A 155 -13.65 12.29 3.41
C LEU A 155 -12.81 12.26 2.12
N ASN A 156 -12.38 11.06 1.72
CA ASN A 156 -11.66 10.86 0.46
C ASN A 156 -12.45 9.97 -0.51
N LEU A 157 -12.92 10.56 -1.60
CA LEU A 157 -13.71 9.97 -2.67
C LEU A 157 -13.01 10.08 -4.04
N SER A 158 -11.74 10.47 -4.08
CA SER A 158 -11.05 10.75 -5.33
C SER A 158 -10.86 9.53 -6.23
N PHE A 159 -10.66 9.75 -7.53
CA PHE A 159 -10.47 8.67 -8.51
C PHE A 159 -11.62 7.64 -8.49
N ASN A 160 -12.83 8.13 -8.70
CA ASN A 160 -14.07 7.35 -8.83
C ASN A 160 -14.90 7.89 -10.00
N ASN A 161 -16.14 7.43 -10.14
CA ASN A 161 -17.10 7.84 -11.16
C ASN A 161 -18.31 8.57 -10.55
N PHE A 162 -18.13 9.27 -9.43
CA PHE A 162 -19.21 10.05 -8.82
C PHE A 162 -19.64 11.20 -9.73
N SER A 163 -20.94 11.48 -9.75
CA SER A 163 -21.55 12.52 -10.59
C SER A 163 -22.53 13.39 -9.81
N GLY A 164 -22.98 14.50 -10.41
CA GLY A 164 -23.86 15.46 -9.76
C GLY A 164 -23.12 16.48 -8.89
N ALA A 165 -23.88 17.22 -8.08
CA ALA A 165 -23.36 18.31 -7.27
C ALA A 165 -22.76 17.85 -5.95
N ILE A 166 -21.81 18.63 -5.42
CA ILE A 166 -21.27 18.43 -4.07
C ILE A 166 -22.37 18.82 -3.06
N PRO A 167 -22.79 17.93 -2.15
CA PRO A 167 -23.79 18.24 -1.13
C PRO A 167 -23.33 19.39 -0.23
N ALA A 168 -24.11 20.46 -0.17
CA ALA A 168 -23.87 21.55 0.79
C ALA A 168 -23.95 21.07 2.25
N THR A 169 -24.64 19.96 2.51
CA THR A 169 -24.72 19.33 3.83
C THR A 169 -23.37 18.87 4.37
N LEU A 170 -22.36 18.64 3.51
CA LEU A 170 -20.99 18.35 3.99
C LEU A 170 -20.40 19.50 4.80
N ALA A 171 -20.87 20.74 4.59
CA ALA A 171 -20.48 21.88 5.39
C ALA A 171 -21.08 21.85 6.82
N ASN A 172 -22.04 20.97 7.11
CA ASN A 172 -22.56 20.82 8.48
C ASN A 172 -21.59 20.07 9.40
N ILE A 173 -20.61 19.38 8.82
CA ILE A 173 -19.63 18.60 9.57
C ILE A 173 -18.56 19.56 10.13
N ALA A 174 -18.68 19.92 11.40
CA ALA A 174 -17.82 20.91 12.03
C ALA A 174 -16.34 20.52 12.04
N HIS A 175 -16.06 19.22 12.19
CA HIS A 175 -14.70 18.68 12.28
C HIS A 175 -14.07 18.32 10.93
N LEU A 176 -14.76 18.55 9.80
CA LEU A 176 -14.23 18.19 8.48
C LEU A 176 -13.01 19.06 8.17
N GLU A 177 -11.87 18.42 8.02
CA GLU A 177 -10.57 19.03 7.69
C GLU A 177 -10.17 18.74 6.25
N VAL A 178 -10.47 17.53 5.76
CA VAL A 178 -10.06 17.08 4.43
C VAL A 178 -11.26 16.57 3.64
N LEU A 179 -11.50 17.19 2.48
CA LEU A 179 -12.46 16.75 1.46
C LEU A 179 -11.73 16.59 0.14
N ASP A 180 -11.44 15.35 -0.22
CA ASP A 180 -10.80 15.00 -1.50
C ASP A 180 -11.79 14.30 -2.43
N ILE A 181 -12.09 14.95 -3.55
CA ILE A 181 -13.05 14.51 -4.56
C ILE A 181 -12.46 14.60 -5.98
N GLN A 182 -11.13 14.73 -6.10
CA GLN A 182 -10.48 14.90 -7.40
C GLN A 182 -10.70 13.69 -8.32
N ASN A 183 -10.59 13.89 -9.63
CA ASN A 183 -10.77 12.83 -10.64
C ASN A 183 -12.12 12.09 -10.48
N ASN A 184 -13.21 12.82 -10.62
CA ASN A 184 -14.59 12.30 -10.69
C ASN A 184 -15.35 12.98 -11.84
N SER A 185 -16.64 12.69 -11.98
CA SER A 185 -17.56 13.33 -12.94
C SER A 185 -18.52 14.33 -12.25
N LEU A 186 -18.06 14.99 -11.18
CA LEU A 186 -18.88 15.94 -10.43
C LEU A 186 -19.11 17.23 -11.24
N SER A 187 -20.23 17.89 -10.98
CA SER A 187 -20.70 19.04 -11.73
C SER A 187 -21.41 20.07 -10.86
N GLY A 188 -21.37 21.34 -11.28
CA GLY A 188 -22.05 22.45 -10.61
C GLY A 188 -21.11 23.30 -9.75
N THR A 189 -21.70 24.26 -9.03
CA THR A 189 -20.95 25.21 -8.22
C THR A 189 -20.51 24.58 -6.91
N VAL A 190 -19.23 24.72 -6.55
CA VAL A 190 -18.76 24.33 -5.21
C VAL A 190 -19.46 25.22 -4.16
N PRO A 191 -20.15 24.63 -3.16
CA PRO A 191 -20.75 25.40 -2.08
C PRO A 191 -19.70 26.29 -1.39
N SER A 192 -19.90 27.60 -1.38
CA SER A 192 -18.93 28.57 -0.83
C SER A 192 -18.57 28.28 0.63
N VAL A 193 -19.49 27.68 1.39
CA VAL A 193 -19.26 27.28 2.79
C VAL A 193 -18.13 26.25 2.94
N LEU A 194 -17.83 25.47 1.89
CA LEU A 194 -16.72 24.51 1.88
C LEU A 194 -15.35 25.18 1.66
N GLN A 195 -15.29 26.47 1.32
CA GLN A 195 -14.02 27.22 1.23
C GLN A 195 -13.26 27.27 2.56
N ARG A 196 -13.96 27.09 3.70
CA ARG A 196 -13.31 27.04 5.02
C ARG A 196 -12.23 25.95 5.13
N LEU A 197 -12.31 24.93 4.28
CA LEU A 197 -11.36 23.82 4.25
C LEU A 197 -9.99 24.23 3.69
N GLY A 198 -9.88 25.36 2.98
CA GLY A 198 -8.61 25.83 2.40
C GLY A 198 -7.93 24.74 1.57
N GLU A 199 -6.66 24.46 1.90
CA GLU A 199 -5.84 23.37 1.30
C GLU A 199 -6.42 21.97 1.53
N GLY A 200 -7.32 21.80 2.51
CA GLY A 200 -8.02 20.55 2.78
C GLY A 200 -9.05 20.17 1.72
N PHE A 201 -9.47 21.11 0.85
CA PHE A 201 -10.36 20.84 -0.27
C PHE A 201 -9.58 20.50 -1.55
N GLN A 202 -9.76 19.29 -2.08
CA GLN A 202 -9.13 18.84 -3.33
C GLN A 202 -10.21 18.48 -4.36
N GLY A 203 -10.48 19.42 -5.27
CA GLY A 203 -11.56 19.33 -6.26
C GLY A 203 -11.12 19.14 -7.72
N ALA A 204 -9.82 19.01 -7.98
CA ALA A 204 -9.24 19.03 -9.32
C ALA A 204 -9.82 17.95 -10.25
N ASN A 205 -9.71 18.17 -11.56
CA ASN A 205 -10.08 17.20 -12.61
C ASN A 205 -11.54 16.70 -12.53
N ASN A 206 -12.47 17.60 -12.22
CA ASN A 206 -13.90 17.43 -12.41
C ASN A 206 -14.39 18.49 -13.41
N GLN A 207 -14.54 18.12 -14.69
CA GLN A 207 -14.78 19.09 -15.77
C GLN A 207 -16.05 19.95 -15.58
N GLY A 208 -17.06 19.41 -14.91
CA GLY A 208 -18.31 20.09 -14.63
C GLY A 208 -18.29 21.00 -13.39
N LEU A 209 -17.26 20.93 -12.55
CA LEU A 209 -17.16 21.74 -11.33
C LEU A 209 -16.63 23.13 -11.64
N CYS A 210 -17.14 24.12 -10.92
CA CYS A 210 -16.65 25.48 -10.93
C CYS A 210 -16.77 26.10 -9.53
N GLY A 211 -15.93 27.09 -9.23
CA GLY A 211 -15.92 27.74 -7.93
C GLY A 211 -15.13 29.04 -7.95
N VAL A 212 -15.47 29.97 -7.05
CA VAL A 212 -14.73 31.21 -6.85
C VAL A 212 -13.87 31.05 -5.60
N GLY A 213 -12.62 31.51 -5.61
CA GLY A 213 -11.74 31.47 -4.43
C GLY A 213 -11.11 30.10 -4.12
N ILE A 214 -11.10 29.17 -5.08
CA ILE A 214 -10.43 27.87 -4.98
C ILE A 214 -9.43 27.80 -6.14
N SER A 215 -8.13 27.81 -5.84
CA SER A 215 -7.03 27.92 -6.82
C SER A 215 -7.03 26.82 -7.88
N THR A 216 -7.59 25.64 -7.57
CA THR A 216 -7.62 24.48 -8.47
C THR A 216 -8.83 24.42 -9.39
N LEU A 217 -9.78 25.37 -9.33
CA LEU A 217 -11.03 25.33 -10.10
C LEU A 217 -11.25 26.59 -10.93
N ARG A 218 -11.86 26.40 -12.11
CA ARG A 218 -12.30 27.53 -12.94
C ARG A 218 -13.41 28.31 -12.25
N ALA A 219 -13.43 29.63 -12.45
CA ALA A 219 -14.56 30.46 -12.08
C ALA A 219 -15.83 29.97 -12.79
N CYS A 220 -16.97 30.02 -12.11
CA CYS A 220 -18.25 29.71 -12.75
C CYS A 220 -18.59 30.81 -13.75
N ASN A 221 -18.44 30.51 -15.05
CA ASN A 221 -18.95 31.40 -16.08
C ASN A 221 -20.48 31.42 -15.97
N LYS A 222 -21.05 32.61 -15.79
CA LYS A 222 -22.41 32.85 -16.27
C LYS A 222 -22.28 33.11 -17.76
N GLU A 223 -22.57 32.12 -18.59
CA GLU A 223 -22.84 32.40 -20.00
C GLU A 223 -24.34 32.27 -20.27
N PRO A 224 -25.00 33.34 -20.74
CA PRO A 224 -26.03 33.21 -21.75
C PRO A 224 -25.39 33.00 -23.14
N ASP A 225 -26.20 32.51 -24.07
CA ASP A 225 -26.02 32.49 -25.52
C ASP A 225 -25.30 31.29 -26.16
N LEU A 226 -26.08 30.21 -26.34
CA LEU A 226 -25.94 29.37 -27.53
C LEU A 226 -26.43 30.16 -28.75
N ASN A 227 -25.49 30.77 -29.48
CA ASN A 227 -25.67 31.12 -30.88
C ASN A 227 -25.76 29.82 -31.70
N VAL A 228 -26.99 29.38 -31.99
CA VAL A 228 -27.28 28.53 -33.15
C VAL A 228 -28.24 29.31 -34.03
N SER A 229 -27.67 30.08 -34.93
CA SER A 229 -28.33 30.52 -36.16
C SER A 229 -28.72 29.27 -36.97
N ASN A 230 -30.02 28.92 -36.94
CA ASN A 230 -30.83 28.47 -38.07
C ASN A 230 -32.10 27.81 -37.52
N ILE A 231 -33.12 28.62 -37.23
CA ILE A 231 -34.52 28.15 -37.25
C ILE A 231 -35.35 29.23 -37.93
N ASP A 232 -35.94 28.84 -39.05
CA ASP A 232 -37.05 29.52 -39.72
C ASP A 232 -38.20 29.78 -38.73
N THR A 233 -38.57 31.04 -38.68
CA THR A 233 -39.91 31.65 -38.55
C THR A 233 -41.11 30.88 -37.96
N SER A 234 -41.93 31.66 -37.25
CA SER A 234 -43.34 31.48 -36.81
C SER A 234 -43.44 31.14 -35.31
N ASP A 235 -44.07 31.93 -34.44
CA ASP A 235 -44.80 33.19 -34.59
C ASP A 235 -44.80 33.94 -33.25
N GLN A 236 -45.02 35.24 -33.36
CA GLN A 236 -45.27 36.25 -32.32
C GLN A 236 -46.51 35.86 -31.46
N ASP A 237 -46.85 36.41 -30.29
CA ASP A 237 -46.56 37.70 -29.68
C ASP A 237 -47.10 37.70 -28.22
N HIS A 238 -46.68 38.71 -27.44
CA HIS A 238 -47.43 39.35 -26.33
C HIS A 238 -47.58 38.66 -24.95
N LEU A 239 -46.84 39.20 -23.95
CA LEU A 239 -47.29 40.22 -22.97
C LEU A 239 -46.84 39.98 -21.49
N LYS A 240 -45.85 40.79 -21.09
CA LYS A 240 -45.63 41.56 -19.84
C LYS A 240 -46.17 41.11 -18.46
N ASN A 241 -45.22 41.17 -17.51
CA ASN A 241 -45.23 41.72 -16.13
C ASN A 241 -46.05 41.05 -15.00
N SER A 242 -45.35 40.57 -13.96
CA SER A 242 -45.23 41.23 -12.63
C SER A 242 -44.64 40.30 -11.55
N ASN A 243 -43.78 40.86 -10.67
CA ASN A 243 -43.21 40.28 -9.44
C ASN A 243 -44.09 40.68 -8.21
N PRO A 244 -43.78 40.32 -6.95
CA PRO A 244 -43.23 39.08 -6.34
C PRO A 244 -43.99 38.64 -5.05
N ALA A 245 -43.85 37.38 -4.57
CA ALA A 245 -43.86 37.00 -3.14
C ALA A 245 -43.78 35.47 -2.91
N THR A 246 -42.84 35.03 -2.06
CA THR A 246 -42.82 33.74 -1.32
C THR A 246 -43.59 33.88 0.02
N PRO A 247 -44.05 32.83 0.76
CA PRO A 247 -43.44 31.48 0.90
C PRO A 247 -44.39 30.26 1.15
N ARG A 248 -43.76 29.07 1.29
CA ARG A 248 -44.23 27.71 1.73
C ARG A 248 -44.72 26.72 0.67
N PRO A 249 -44.29 25.45 0.82
CA PRO A 249 -45.28 24.38 0.82
C PRO A 249 -45.07 23.33 1.93
N GLU A 250 -46.19 22.90 2.51
CA GLU A 250 -46.40 21.56 3.10
C GLU A 250 -47.04 20.63 2.04
N PRO A 251 -47.01 19.30 2.23
CA PRO A 251 -47.09 18.32 1.15
C PRO A 251 -48.49 17.74 0.95
N ALA A 252 -48.82 17.37 -0.29
CA ALA A 252 -49.80 16.30 -0.55
C ALA A 252 -49.61 15.67 -1.93
N ASN A 253 -49.62 14.34 -1.90
CA ASN A 253 -49.94 13.35 -2.93
C ASN A 253 -50.87 13.80 -4.07
N PHE A 254 -50.73 13.14 -5.24
CA PHE A 254 -51.67 12.14 -5.82
C PHE A 254 -51.09 11.77 -7.21
N GLN A 255 -50.51 10.58 -7.43
CA GLN A 255 -51.16 9.27 -7.68
C GLN A 255 -51.94 9.20 -9.01
N MET A 256 -51.54 8.30 -9.90
CA MET A 256 -52.40 7.45 -10.76
C MET A 256 -51.49 6.53 -11.59
N HIS A 257 -51.80 5.27 -11.90
CA HIS A 257 -52.79 4.31 -11.44
C HIS A 257 -52.41 2.98 -12.10
N CYS A 258 -52.47 1.87 -11.36
CA CYS A 258 -52.50 0.53 -11.94
C CYS A 258 -53.97 0.08 -12.12
N ASN A 259 -54.23 -0.75 -13.13
CA ASN A 259 -55.43 -1.59 -13.28
C ASN A 259 -54.95 -2.97 -13.74
N GLN A 260 -55.48 -4.13 -13.33
CA GLN A 260 -56.45 -4.50 -12.30
C GLN A 260 -56.33 -6.02 -12.07
N LYS A 261 -56.45 -6.43 -10.80
CA LYS A 261 -57.10 -7.65 -10.23
C LYS A 261 -57.15 -8.98 -11.02
N HIS A 262 -56.64 -10.05 -10.40
CA HIS A 262 -57.50 -11.07 -9.78
C HIS A 262 -56.74 -11.92 -8.74
N CYS A 263 -57.45 -12.24 -7.65
CA CYS A 263 -56.96 -12.98 -6.49
C CYS A 263 -57.67 -14.34 -6.42
N SER A 264 -56.99 -15.40 -6.01
CA SER A 264 -57.62 -16.65 -5.52
C SER A 264 -56.66 -17.38 -4.58
N LYS A 265 -57.13 -17.67 -3.36
CA LYS A 265 -56.48 -18.53 -2.36
C LYS A 265 -56.64 -20.00 -2.75
N SER A 266 -55.64 -20.85 -2.46
CA SER A 266 -55.89 -22.23 -2.03
C SER A 266 -54.68 -22.85 -1.31
N ARG A 267 -54.94 -23.61 -0.25
CA ARG A 267 -54.00 -24.47 0.48
C ARG A 267 -53.95 -25.86 -0.20
N SER A 268 -52.79 -26.52 -0.25
CA SER A 268 -52.61 -27.95 0.12
C SER A 268 -51.16 -28.47 -0.05
N VAL A 269 -50.63 -29.00 1.07
CA VAL A 269 -49.81 -30.21 1.37
C VAL A 269 -48.79 -30.78 0.32
N PRO A 270 -47.61 -31.30 0.76
CA PRO A 270 -46.45 -31.55 -0.10
C PRO A 270 -46.37 -32.98 -0.66
N THR A 271 -45.65 -33.15 -1.76
CA THR A 271 -45.13 -34.46 -2.20
C THR A 271 -43.66 -34.31 -2.61
N SER A 272 -42.79 -34.50 -1.63
CA SER A 272 -41.43 -34.98 -1.84
C SER A 272 -41.45 -36.47 -2.16
N VAL A 273 -40.37 -36.94 -2.82
CA VAL A 273 -40.06 -38.33 -3.23
C VAL A 273 -40.32 -38.54 -4.73
N ILE A 274 -39.35 -38.11 -5.55
CA ILE A 274 -38.82 -38.77 -6.77
C ILE A 274 -37.71 -37.90 -7.43
N THR A 275 -37.58 -36.61 -7.11
CA THR A 275 -36.60 -35.72 -7.76
C THR A 275 -35.19 -35.70 -7.17
N ALA A 276 -34.92 -36.38 -6.05
CA ALA A 276 -33.58 -36.45 -5.45
C ALA A 276 -32.67 -37.52 -6.11
N SER A 277 -33.26 -38.53 -6.75
CA SER A 277 -32.52 -39.67 -7.31
C SER A 277 -31.81 -39.32 -8.62
N VAL A 278 -32.39 -38.44 -9.43
CA VAL A 278 -31.88 -38.09 -10.76
C VAL A 278 -30.70 -37.12 -10.67
N ILE A 279 -30.71 -36.22 -9.68
CA ILE A 279 -29.65 -35.23 -9.48
C ILE A 279 -28.36 -35.89 -8.99
N ALA A 280 -28.44 -36.91 -8.13
CA ALA A 280 -27.28 -37.63 -7.63
C ALA A 280 -26.53 -38.44 -8.71
N ILE A 281 -27.26 -38.98 -9.70
CA ILE A 281 -26.65 -39.77 -10.78
C ILE A 281 -25.94 -38.84 -11.79
N ILE A 282 -26.50 -37.65 -12.02
CA ILE A 282 -25.90 -36.65 -12.92
C ILE A 282 -24.65 -36.03 -12.29
N THR A 283 -24.63 -35.80 -10.97
CA THR A 283 -23.43 -35.26 -10.31
C THR A 283 -22.30 -36.28 -10.24
N LEU A 284 -22.59 -37.56 -10.00
CA LEU A 284 -21.58 -38.63 -9.96
C LEU A 284 -20.93 -38.90 -11.33
N THR A 285 -21.68 -38.79 -12.42
CA THR A 285 -21.15 -38.99 -13.78
C THR A 285 -20.22 -37.85 -14.21
N ILE A 286 -20.53 -36.61 -13.82
CA ILE A 286 -19.68 -35.43 -14.12
C ILE A 286 -18.36 -35.49 -13.33
N ILE A 287 -18.41 -35.90 -12.06
CA ILE A 287 -17.21 -36.05 -11.22
C ILE A 287 -16.29 -37.16 -11.74
N GLY A 288 -16.86 -38.28 -12.22
CA GLY A 288 -16.10 -39.37 -12.83
C GLY A 288 -15.37 -38.96 -14.11
N ALA A 289 -16.01 -38.17 -14.98
CA ALA A 289 -15.40 -37.67 -16.22
C ALA A 289 -14.27 -36.65 -15.94
N GLY A 290 -14.43 -35.80 -14.92
CA GLY A 290 -13.40 -34.87 -14.46
C GLY A 290 -12.15 -35.57 -13.92
N LEU A 291 -12.33 -36.63 -13.11
CA LEU A 291 -11.21 -37.41 -12.59
C LEU A 291 -10.47 -38.18 -13.70
N PHE A 292 -11.19 -38.73 -14.68
CA PHE A 292 -10.57 -39.44 -15.79
C PHE A 292 -9.73 -38.52 -16.69
N THR A 293 -10.23 -37.32 -16.99
CA THR A 293 -9.47 -36.31 -17.77
C THR A 293 -8.25 -35.79 -17.00
N PHE A 294 -8.37 -35.58 -15.69
CA PHE A 294 -7.25 -35.17 -14.83
C PHE A 294 -6.15 -36.24 -14.74
N VAL A 295 -6.50 -37.52 -14.60
CA VAL A 295 -5.52 -38.62 -14.56
C VAL A 295 -4.81 -38.77 -15.92
N LYS A 296 -5.54 -38.61 -17.04
CA LYS A 296 -4.95 -38.69 -18.38
C LYS A 296 -4.03 -37.50 -18.67
N TYR A 297 -4.36 -36.31 -18.17
CA TYR A 297 -3.51 -35.12 -18.20
C TYR A 297 -2.24 -35.31 -17.35
N ARG A 298 -2.37 -35.85 -16.13
CA ARG A 298 -1.23 -36.12 -15.23
C ARG A 298 -0.28 -37.18 -15.80
N ARG A 299 -0.81 -38.22 -16.45
CA ARG A 299 -0.01 -39.24 -17.18
C ARG A 299 0.69 -38.69 -18.42
N ARG A 300 0.14 -37.68 -19.11
CA ARG A 300 0.83 -36.97 -20.20
C ARG A 300 1.97 -36.10 -19.68
N LYS A 301 1.79 -35.42 -18.54
CA LYS A 301 2.82 -34.56 -17.93
C LYS A 301 3.99 -35.36 -17.34
N GLN A 302 3.76 -36.57 -16.84
CA GLN A 302 4.82 -37.49 -16.39
C GLN A 302 5.59 -38.17 -17.54
N LYS A 303 5.10 -38.11 -18.78
CA LYS A 303 5.81 -38.62 -19.98
C LYS A 303 6.77 -37.60 -20.62
N ILE A 304 6.86 -36.38 -20.08
CA ILE A 304 7.74 -35.29 -20.59
C ILE A 304 8.94 -35.04 -19.65
N SER A 305 9.06 -35.77 -18.54
CA SER A 305 10.15 -35.58 -17.54
C SER A 305 10.89 -36.89 -17.23
N SER A 306 11.27 -37.63 -18.26
CA SER A 306 12.29 -38.68 -18.15
C SER A 306 13.00 -38.82 -19.50
N ASN A 307 14.15 -38.16 -19.65
CA ASN A 307 15.29 -38.62 -20.43
C ASN A 307 16.38 -37.54 -20.38
N SER A 308 17.42 -37.76 -19.57
CA SER A 308 18.82 -37.45 -19.92
C SER A 308 19.72 -37.60 -18.69
N SER A 309 20.43 -38.73 -18.62
CA SER A 309 21.72 -38.82 -17.95
C SER A 309 22.67 -39.71 -18.77
N GLU A 310 23.80 -39.08 -19.16
CA GLU A 310 25.14 -39.62 -19.47
C GLU A 310 25.41 -40.46 -20.74
N GLY A 311 26.48 -40.08 -21.47
CA GLY A 311 27.31 -41.00 -22.27
C GLY A 311 27.91 -40.53 -23.61
N LYS A 312 29.03 -39.77 -23.54
CA LYS A 312 30.28 -39.82 -24.37
C LYS A 312 30.30 -40.07 -25.92
N LEU A 313 31.26 -39.34 -26.53
CA LEU A 313 32.04 -39.52 -27.80
C LEU A 313 31.67 -38.70 -29.07
N SER A 314 32.70 -38.02 -29.58
CA SER A 314 32.87 -37.23 -30.83
C SER A 314 33.28 -38.13 -32.03
N PRO A 315 33.59 -37.68 -33.27
CA PRO A 315 33.37 -36.41 -34.01
C PRO A 315 32.75 -36.60 -35.43
N GLN A 316 32.17 -35.56 -36.05
CA GLN A 316 32.40 -35.21 -37.48
C GLN A 316 31.66 -33.94 -37.93
N GLN A 317 32.21 -33.34 -38.98
CA GLN A 317 32.16 -31.95 -39.45
C GLN A 317 30.95 -31.67 -40.40
N PRO A 318 30.84 -30.52 -41.09
CA PRO A 318 29.89 -29.44 -40.83
C PRO A 318 28.80 -29.28 -41.92
N LYS A 319 27.77 -28.44 -41.69
CA LYS A 319 27.06 -27.77 -42.80
C LYS A 319 26.39 -26.46 -42.36
N GLU A 320 26.74 -25.44 -43.14
CA GLU A 320 26.31 -24.05 -43.12
C GLU A 320 24.85 -23.85 -43.57
N LEU A 321 24.22 -22.78 -43.06
CA LEU A 321 23.37 -21.76 -43.73
C LEU A 321 22.59 -21.05 -42.59
N TYR A 322 22.74 -19.76 -42.27
CA TYR A 322 22.87 -18.61 -43.15
C TYR A 322 23.83 -17.57 -42.58
N GLN A 323 24.75 -17.14 -43.45
CA GLN A 323 25.55 -15.94 -43.35
C GLN A 323 24.78 -14.76 -43.96
N LYS A 324 24.76 -13.61 -43.28
CA LYS A 324 24.79 -12.30 -43.92
C LYS A 324 25.54 -11.33 -43.00
N SER A 325 26.74 -10.97 -43.44
CA SER A 325 27.48 -9.76 -43.09
C SER A 325 27.78 -9.03 -44.42
N PRO A 326 28.46 -7.89 -44.43
CA PRO A 326 28.21 -6.62 -43.76
C PRO A 326 27.98 -5.51 -44.80
N SER A 327 27.43 -4.37 -44.41
CA SER A 327 27.55 -3.14 -45.23
C SER A 327 28.09 -2.02 -44.38
N THR A 328 29.34 -1.66 -44.68
CA THR A 328 30.12 -0.56 -44.13
C THR A 328 29.92 0.67 -45.02
N LEU A 329 29.24 1.67 -44.48
CA LEU A 329 29.32 3.11 -44.80
C LEU A 329 28.90 3.78 -43.46
N VAL A 330 29.80 4.12 -42.51
CA VAL A 330 30.64 5.34 -42.45
C VAL A 330 29.88 6.54 -43.01
N ASN A 331 29.47 7.60 -42.29
CA ASN A 331 29.81 8.28 -41.03
C ASN A 331 28.59 9.20 -40.77
N LEU A 332 27.97 9.36 -39.60
CA LEU A 332 28.30 10.19 -38.43
C LEU A 332 26.96 10.12 -37.64
N ASP A 333 26.85 9.46 -36.49
CA ASP A 333 26.71 10.15 -35.20
C ASP A 333 26.71 9.06 -34.13
N TYR A 334 27.90 8.73 -33.66
CA TYR A 334 28.14 7.79 -32.57
C TYR A 334 28.81 8.58 -31.45
N TYR A 335 28.08 9.42 -30.72
CA TYR A 335 28.58 10.05 -29.50
C TYR A 335 27.43 10.38 -28.53
N ASN A 336 27.56 9.86 -27.30
CA ASN A 336 26.89 10.23 -26.04
C ASN A 336 25.42 9.77 -25.83
N GLY A 337 25.26 8.50 -25.46
CA GLY A 337 23.97 7.90 -25.05
C GLY A 337 23.53 8.16 -23.60
N CYS A 338 24.19 9.09 -22.89
CA CYS A 338 23.69 9.68 -21.66
C CYS A 338 23.11 11.06 -22.00
N TYR A 339 21.86 11.34 -21.58
CA TYR A 339 21.15 12.61 -21.82
C TYR A 339 22.10 13.83 -21.82
N PRO A 340 22.36 14.47 -22.98
CA PRO A 340 22.85 15.84 -22.97
C PRO A 340 21.68 16.70 -22.50
N MET A 341 21.78 17.25 -21.28
CA MET A 341 20.87 18.31 -20.86
C MET A 341 21.16 19.51 -21.77
N PRO A 342 20.17 20.07 -22.48
CA PRO A 342 20.42 21.28 -23.26
C PRO A 342 20.87 22.42 -22.33
N ASP A 343 21.84 23.21 -22.79
CA ASP A 343 22.30 24.45 -22.15
C ASP A 343 21.17 25.48 -22.15
N ASP A 344 20.20 25.34 -21.25
CA ASP A 344 19.23 26.41 -20.99
C ASP A 344 19.91 27.47 -20.13
N GLN A 345 20.36 28.53 -20.80
CA GLN A 345 21.07 29.69 -20.24
C GLN A 345 20.29 30.49 -19.18
N ASN A 346 19.18 30.01 -18.61
CA ASN A 346 18.37 30.78 -17.68
C ASN A 346 17.83 30.04 -16.42
N ALA A 347 18.41 28.89 -16.03
CA ALA A 347 18.17 28.33 -14.70
C ALA A 347 19.39 27.58 -14.13
N GLY A 348 20.27 28.29 -13.41
CA GLY A 348 21.21 27.69 -12.45
C GLY A 348 22.32 26.80 -13.03
N GLY A 349 23.19 27.34 -13.90
CA GLY A 349 24.28 26.60 -14.56
C GLY A 349 25.31 25.88 -13.66
N LEU A 350 25.34 26.13 -12.34
CA LEU A 350 26.32 25.53 -11.42
C LEU A 350 26.04 24.05 -11.09
N SER A 351 24.78 23.61 -11.12
CA SER A 351 24.39 22.25 -10.71
C SER A 351 24.67 21.20 -11.79
N ASN A 352 24.59 21.59 -13.07
CA ASN A 352 24.77 20.70 -14.21
C ASN A 352 26.26 20.34 -14.42
N GLU A 353 27.17 21.32 -14.27
CA GLU A 353 28.62 21.08 -14.31
C GLU A 353 29.09 20.16 -13.18
N TYR A 354 28.57 20.36 -11.96
CA TYR A 354 28.89 19.52 -10.81
C TYR A 354 28.47 18.07 -11.00
N LEU A 355 27.33 17.80 -11.66
CA LEU A 355 26.85 16.44 -11.89
C LEU A 355 27.63 15.69 -12.97
N ASN A 356 28.25 16.42 -13.90
CA ASN A 356 29.01 15.81 -15.00
C ASN A 356 30.20 14.99 -14.50
N GLN A 357 30.82 15.34 -13.36
CA GLN A 357 31.92 14.57 -12.78
C GLN A 357 31.48 13.21 -12.19
N PHE A 358 30.19 12.99 -12.01
CA PHE A 358 29.61 11.75 -11.46
C PHE A 358 28.94 10.88 -12.54
N ARG A 359 29.02 11.27 -13.82
CA ARG A 359 28.42 10.51 -14.92
C ARG A 359 29.33 9.36 -15.35
N PHE A 360 28.75 8.17 -15.42
CA PHE A 360 29.35 6.99 -16.02
C PHE A 360 28.85 6.81 -17.46
N ASN A 361 29.66 6.17 -18.29
CA ASN A 361 29.20 5.76 -19.62
C ASN A 361 28.43 4.43 -19.54
N VAL A 362 27.43 4.25 -20.41
CA VAL A 362 26.63 3.03 -20.48
C VAL A 362 27.50 1.80 -20.72
N ASP A 363 28.50 1.91 -21.61
CA ASP A 363 29.42 0.82 -21.92
C ASP A 363 30.23 0.36 -20.70
N GLU A 364 30.55 1.30 -19.79
CA GLU A 364 31.26 0.99 -18.55
C GLU A 364 30.36 0.24 -17.57
N VAL A 365 29.09 0.65 -17.47
CA VAL A 365 28.08 -0.02 -16.64
C VAL A 365 27.78 -1.44 -17.18
N GLU A 366 27.63 -1.57 -18.50
CA GLU A 366 27.42 -2.86 -19.16
C GLU A 366 28.60 -3.79 -18.95
N SER A 367 29.82 -3.31 -19.21
CA SER A 367 31.04 -4.10 -19.01
C SER A 367 31.19 -4.51 -17.54
N ALA A 368 30.93 -3.59 -16.60
CA ALA A 368 31.06 -3.85 -15.18
C ALA A 368 30.09 -4.92 -14.65
N THR A 369 28.87 -4.97 -15.19
CA THR A 369 27.84 -5.96 -14.83
C THR A 369 27.91 -7.25 -15.64
N GLN A 370 28.86 -7.36 -16.58
CA GLN A 370 28.92 -8.42 -17.59
C GLN A 370 27.60 -8.51 -18.38
N TYR A 371 27.18 -7.36 -18.92
CA TYR A 371 25.95 -7.18 -19.68
C TYR A 371 24.69 -7.57 -18.89
N PHE A 372 24.62 -7.14 -17.63
CA PHE A 372 23.51 -7.41 -16.71
C PHE A 372 23.20 -8.91 -16.58
N SER A 373 24.27 -9.72 -16.49
CA SER A 373 24.14 -11.16 -16.31
C SER A 373 23.37 -11.51 -15.03
N GLU A 374 22.44 -12.46 -15.12
CA GLU A 374 21.63 -12.93 -13.98
C GLU A 374 22.49 -13.49 -12.83
N VAL A 375 23.72 -13.94 -13.11
CA VAL A 375 24.66 -14.40 -12.06
C VAL A 375 25.15 -13.27 -11.14
N ASN A 376 25.08 -12.03 -11.63
CA ASN A 376 25.44 -10.83 -10.90
C ASN A 376 24.22 -10.16 -10.25
N LEU A 377 23.01 -10.67 -10.45
CA LEU A 377 21.80 -10.11 -9.86
C LEU A 377 21.81 -10.33 -8.34
N LEU A 378 21.81 -9.23 -7.58
CA LEU A 378 21.76 -9.23 -6.11
C LEU A 378 20.32 -9.14 -5.60
N ARG A 379 19.53 -8.26 -6.23
CA ARG A 379 18.15 -7.96 -5.82
C ARG A 379 17.33 -7.52 -7.02
N LYS A 380 16.06 -7.90 -7.05
CA LYS A 380 15.09 -7.45 -8.05
C LYS A 380 13.79 -7.03 -7.39
N SER A 381 13.29 -5.87 -7.76
CA SER A 381 12.00 -5.32 -7.36
C SER A 381 11.12 -5.11 -8.60
N LYS A 382 9.92 -4.56 -8.42
CA LYS A 382 9.01 -4.24 -9.53
C LYS A 382 9.53 -3.10 -10.42
N PHE A 383 10.36 -2.21 -9.89
CA PHE A 383 10.80 -0.99 -10.56
C PHE A 383 12.32 -0.85 -10.62
N SER A 384 13.05 -1.74 -9.96
CA SER A 384 14.51 -1.71 -9.92
C SER A 384 15.15 -3.09 -9.90
N ALA A 385 16.37 -3.20 -10.41
CA ALA A 385 17.20 -4.39 -10.27
C ALA A 385 18.63 -3.98 -9.91
N THR A 386 19.20 -4.61 -8.89
CA THR A 386 20.55 -4.30 -8.40
C THR A 386 21.49 -5.45 -8.74
N TYR A 387 22.60 -5.12 -9.40
CA TYR A 387 23.62 -6.05 -9.85
C TYR A 387 24.94 -5.76 -9.14
N LYS A 388 25.71 -6.81 -8.90
CA LYS A 388 27.12 -6.71 -8.56
C LYS A 388 27.90 -6.33 -9.81
N GLY A 389 28.77 -5.33 -9.70
CA GLY A 389 29.64 -4.91 -10.78
C GLY A 389 31.09 -4.80 -10.34
N VAL A 390 32.00 -4.91 -11.31
CA VAL A 390 33.43 -4.62 -11.14
C VAL A 390 33.79 -3.52 -12.14
N LEU A 391 34.11 -2.33 -11.64
CA LEU A 391 34.55 -1.22 -12.50
C LEU A 391 35.95 -1.49 -13.07
N ARG A 392 36.37 -0.69 -14.06
CA ARG A 392 37.67 -0.83 -14.77
C ARG A 392 38.88 -0.71 -13.84
N ASP A 393 38.75 0.03 -12.75
CA ASP A 393 39.76 0.19 -11.70
C ASP A 393 39.82 -1.01 -10.73
N GLY A 394 38.97 -2.03 -10.92
CA GLY A 394 38.84 -3.19 -10.05
C GLY A 394 37.91 -2.97 -8.85
N SER A 395 37.33 -1.78 -8.70
CA SER A 395 36.41 -1.49 -7.60
C SER A 395 35.12 -2.30 -7.72
N LEU A 396 34.73 -2.95 -6.62
CA LEU A 396 33.41 -3.57 -6.49
C LEU A 396 32.33 -2.51 -6.27
N VAL A 397 31.25 -2.60 -7.04
CA VAL A 397 30.11 -1.68 -6.98
C VAL A 397 28.78 -2.42 -6.99
N ALA A 398 27.74 -1.80 -6.44
CA ALA A 398 26.36 -2.21 -6.60
C ALA A 398 25.68 -1.27 -7.60
N ILE A 399 25.21 -1.81 -8.72
CA ILE A 399 24.61 -1.04 -9.81
C ILE A 399 23.11 -1.31 -9.81
N THR A 400 22.33 -0.32 -9.42
CA THR A 400 20.86 -0.39 -9.40
C THR A 400 20.30 0.22 -10.67
N SER A 401 19.70 -0.59 -11.54
CA SER A 401 18.88 -0.10 -12.65
C SER A 401 17.48 0.26 -12.16
N ILE A 402 16.95 1.36 -12.67
CA ILE A 402 15.61 1.88 -12.41
C ILE A 402 15.01 2.23 -13.76
N ASN A 403 13.77 1.80 -14.03
CA ASN A 403 13.11 2.20 -15.26
C ASN A 403 12.83 3.71 -15.24
N MET A 404 13.13 4.41 -16.33
CA MET A 404 12.94 5.84 -16.44
C MET A 404 11.46 6.24 -16.34
N SER A 405 10.52 5.35 -16.66
CA SER A 405 9.09 5.54 -16.43
C SER A 405 8.69 5.56 -14.95
N CYS A 406 9.56 5.08 -14.06
CA CYS A 406 9.36 5.10 -12.61
C CYS A 406 9.95 6.35 -11.95
N CYS A 407 10.70 7.16 -12.71
CA CYS A 407 11.30 8.40 -12.24
C CYS A 407 10.32 9.56 -12.38
N LYS A 408 10.60 10.65 -11.65
CA LYS A 408 9.87 11.91 -11.83
C LYS A 408 9.95 12.39 -13.28
N THR A 409 8.81 12.81 -13.82
CA THR A 409 8.69 13.30 -15.21
C THR A 409 9.29 14.68 -15.40
N GLU A 410 9.29 15.49 -14.34
CA GLU A 410 9.90 16.82 -14.34
C GLU A 410 11.42 16.70 -14.20
N GLU A 411 12.12 17.04 -15.28
CA GLU A 411 13.57 16.93 -15.40
C GLU A 411 14.31 17.75 -14.33
N ALA A 412 13.83 18.96 -14.04
CA ALA A 412 14.40 19.81 -12.99
C ALA A 412 14.32 19.17 -11.59
N GLU A 413 13.20 18.50 -11.27
CA GLU A 413 13.06 17.79 -10.01
C GLU A 413 13.96 16.56 -9.94
N PHE A 414 14.06 15.81 -11.04
CA PHE A 414 14.93 14.64 -11.14
C PHE A 414 16.41 15.01 -10.96
N VAL A 415 16.89 16.05 -11.64
CA VAL A 415 18.26 16.57 -11.52
C VAL A 415 18.53 17.09 -10.12
N LYS A 416 17.58 17.79 -9.49
CA LYS A 416 17.69 18.22 -8.09
C LYS A 416 17.80 17.02 -7.14
N GLY A 417 17.04 15.96 -7.38
CA GLY A 417 17.16 14.70 -6.66
C GLY A 417 18.54 14.07 -6.83
N LEU A 418 19.07 13.99 -8.06
CA LEU A 418 20.40 13.42 -8.32
C LEU A 418 21.50 14.23 -7.63
N SER A 419 21.42 15.56 -7.71
CA SER A 419 22.32 16.48 -7.00
C SER A 419 22.32 16.18 -5.50
N LEU A 420 21.15 16.00 -4.89
CA LEU A 420 21.04 15.61 -3.50
C LEU A 420 21.68 14.25 -3.20
N LEU A 421 21.40 13.20 -3.98
CA LEU A 421 21.98 11.87 -3.72
C LEU A 421 23.51 11.87 -3.86
N THR A 422 24.05 12.61 -4.84
CA THR A 422 25.51 12.70 -5.04
C THR A 422 26.21 13.48 -3.93
N SER A 423 25.51 14.38 -3.24
CA SER A 423 26.07 15.16 -2.12
C SER A 423 26.09 14.40 -0.79
N LEU A 424 25.32 13.31 -0.65
CA LEU A 424 25.29 12.51 0.58
C LEU A 424 26.64 11.82 0.83
N ARG A 425 27.21 12.08 2.01
CA ARG A 425 28.50 11.54 2.46
C ARG A 425 28.46 11.30 3.97
N HIS A 426 28.38 10.04 4.38
CA HIS A 426 28.39 9.66 5.79
C HIS A 426 28.89 8.21 5.96
N GLU A 427 29.53 7.90 7.10
CA GLU A 427 30.09 6.56 7.38
C GLU A 427 29.02 5.45 7.43
N ASN A 428 27.76 5.79 7.72
CA ASN A 428 26.63 4.86 7.83
C ASN A 428 25.54 5.04 6.76
N VAL A 429 25.86 5.70 5.64
CA VAL A 429 24.95 5.83 4.48
C VAL A 429 25.68 5.35 3.23
N VAL A 430 25.01 4.55 2.41
CA VAL A 430 25.60 4.05 1.16
C VAL A 430 25.95 5.22 0.25
N LYS A 431 27.22 5.28 -0.15
CA LYS A 431 27.73 6.36 -1.01
C LYS A 431 27.38 6.07 -2.48
N LEU A 432 26.71 7.03 -3.11
CA LEU A 432 26.57 7.09 -4.55
C LEU A 432 27.89 7.55 -5.18
N ARG A 433 28.53 6.66 -5.96
CA ARG A 433 29.73 6.98 -6.74
C ARG A 433 29.40 7.74 -8.01
N GLY A 434 28.24 7.45 -8.60
CA GLY A 434 27.77 8.14 -9.78
C GLY A 434 26.53 7.51 -10.36
N PHE A 435 26.15 7.97 -11.55
CA PHE A 435 24.93 7.54 -12.23
C PHE A 435 25.14 7.51 -13.74
N CYS A 436 24.25 6.82 -14.43
CA CYS A 436 24.20 6.74 -15.89
C CYS A 436 22.74 6.58 -16.30
N CYS A 437 22.17 7.51 -17.06
CA CYS A 437 20.81 7.35 -17.57
C CYS A 437 20.83 7.22 -19.10
N SER A 438 20.27 6.13 -19.63
CA SER A 438 20.27 5.80 -21.05
C SER A 438 18.87 5.89 -21.65
N SER A 439 18.67 6.85 -22.55
CA SER A 439 17.39 7.04 -23.24
C SER A 439 17.06 5.87 -24.18
N SER A 440 18.08 5.27 -24.81
CA SER A 440 17.91 4.13 -25.70
C SER A 440 17.43 2.86 -24.97
N ARG A 441 17.80 2.71 -23.69
CA ARG A 441 17.36 1.58 -22.85
C ARG A 441 16.13 1.91 -22.00
N GLY A 442 15.82 3.19 -21.81
CA GLY A 442 14.76 3.62 -20.90
C GLY A 442 15.10 3.32 -19.43
N GLU A 443 16.38 3.29 -19.08
CA GLU A 443 16.85 2.93 -17.74
C GLU A 443 17.80 4.01 -17.19
N CYS A 444 17.71 4.28 -15.89
CA CYS A 444 18.74 4.98 -15.15
C CYS A 444 19.42 4.06 -14.14
N TYR A 445 20.75 4.08 -14.15
CA TYR A 445 21.62 3.27 -13.32
C TYR A 445 22.25 4.14 -12.22
N LEU A 446 22.15 3.68 -10.98
CA LEU A 446 22.81 4.26 -9.82
C LEU A 446 23.97 3.35 -9.41
N ILE A 447 25.19 3.88 -9.41
CA ILE A 447 26.42 3.16 -9.09
C ILE A 447 26.81 3.49 -7.66
N ASN A 448 26.64 2.52 -6.76
CA ASN A 448 26.90 2.66 -5.33
C ASN A 448 28.10 1.82 -4.88
N ASP A 449 28.67 2.18 -3.73
CA ASP A 449 29.64 1.32 -3.04
C ASP A 449 29.03 -0.07 -2.73
N PHE A 450 29.81 -1.13 -2.97
CA PHE A 450 29.38 -2.50 -2.69
C PHE A 450 29.67 -2.89 -1.24
N ALA A 451 28.62 -3.30 -0.52
CA ALA A 451 28.73 -3.82 0.83
C ALA A 451 28.92 -5.35 0.81
N MET A 452 30.07 -5.83 1.29
CA MET A 452 30.49 -7.22 1.12
C MET A 452 29.66 -8.23 1.93
N MET A 453 29.14 -7.83 3.08
CA MET A 453 28.43 -8.73 4.00
C MET A 453 26.92 -8.82 3.71
N GLY A 454 26.43 -8.15 2.65
CA GLY A 454 25.02 -8.20 2.29
C GLY A 454 24.14 -7.38 3.22
N ASP A 455 22.86 -7.72 3.30
CA ASP A 455 21.87 -7.02 4.11
C ASP A 455 21.64 -7.66 5.48
N LEU A 456 21.23 -6.84 6.45
CA LEU A 456 21.07 -7.24 7.85
C LEU A 456 20.04 -8.36 8.05
N SER A 457 19.06 -8.52 7.14
CA SER A 457 18.03 -9.57 7.26
C SER A 457 18.62 -10.98 7.24
N GLN A 458 19.75 -11.17 6.54
CA GLN A 458 20.45 -12.46 6.41
C GLN A 458 21.03 -12.98 7.74
N TYR A 459 21.16 -12.07 8.71
CA TYR A 459 21.73 -12.34 10.03
C TYR A 459 20.67 -12.56 11.11
N LEU A 460 19.39 -12.44 10.73
CA LEU A 460 18.23 -12.69 11.58
C LEU A 460 17.59 -14.03 11.18
N ASP A 461 16.83 -14.64 12.09
CA ASP A 461 16.18 -15.94 11.92
C ASP A 461 17.15 -17.12 11.67
N ILE A 462 18.38 -17.03 12.17
CA ILE A 462 19.36 -18.12 12.06
C ILE A 462 19.00 -19.29 13.00
N GLU A 463 18.91 -20.49 12.44
CA GLU A 463 18.79 -21.75 13.19
C GLU A 463 20.18 -22.30 13.55
N ASP A 464 20.70 -21.93 14.74
CA ASP A 464 21.84 -22.43 15.57
C ASP A 464 23.05 -23.18 14.94
N ARG A 465 23.30 -23.15 13.62
CA ARG A 465 24.40 -23.91 12.96
C ARG A 465 25.12 -23.24 11.79
N SER A 466 24.81 -22.00 11.42
CA SER A 466 25.62 -21.27 10.45
C SER A 466 26.61 -20.35 11.18
N GLY A 467 27.87 -20.30 10.72
CA GLY A 467 28.95 -19.49 11.30
C GLY A 467 28.78 -17.96 11.12
N HIS A 468 27.55 -17.50 10.92
CA HIS A 468 27.19 -16.12 10.62
C HIS A 468 26.40 -15.44 11.76
N LEU A 469 26.50 -15.93 12.99
CA LEU A 469 25.83 -15.29 14.13
C LEU A 469 26.48 -13.94 14.47
N LEU A 470 25.68 -12.87 14.53
CA LEU A 470 26.12 -11.59 15.07
C LEU A 470 26.29 -11.71 16.59
N ASP A 471 27.52 -11.52 17.07
CA ASP A 471 27.80 -11.39 18.49
C ASP A 471 27.17 -10.10 19.07
N TRP A 472 27.11 -10.02 20.39
CA TRP A 472 26.46 -8.90 21.07
C TRP A 472 27.10 -7.55 20.73
N SER A 473 28.44 -7.49 20.69
CA SER A 473 29.17 -6.25 20.40
C SER A 473 28.85 -5.73 18.99
N LYS A 474 28.83 -6.62 17.98
CA LYS A 474 28.43 -6.28 16.60
C LYS A 474 26.99 -5.77 16.55
N ARG A 475 26.05 -6.38 17.27
CA ARG A 475 24.65 -5.92 17.33
C ARG A 475 24.56 -4.49 17.87
N VAL A 476 25.27 -4.18 18.95
CA VAL A 476 25.32 -2.83 19.53
C VAL A 476 25.93 -1.83 18.54
N THR A 477 27.04 -2.19 17.88
CA THR A 477 27.69 -1.35 16.85
C THR A 477 26.78 -1.08 15.66
N ILE A 478 26.03 -2.09 15.20
CA ILE A 478 25.04 -1.95 14.13
C ILE A 478 23.93 -0.99 14.55
N ILE A 479 23.36 -1.13 15.74
CA ILE A 479 22.31 -0.23 16.24
C ILE A 479 22.83 1.22 16.32
N LYS A 480 24.04 1.42 16.87
CA LYS A 480 24.70 2.73 16.95
C LYS A 480 24.92 3.36 15.58
N GLY A 481 25.44 2.59 14.62
CA GLY A 481 25.72 3.09 13.27
C GLY A 481 24.45 3.45 12.50
N ILE A 482 23.37 2.65 12.62
CA ILE A 482 22.09 2.99 12.02
C ILE A 482 21.56 4.30 12.61
N ALA A 483 21.59 4.47 13.94
CA ALA A 483 21.16 5.70 14.59
C ALA A 483 21.93 6.94 14.10
N LYS A 484 23.27 6.84 14.01
CA LYS A 484 24.12 7.90 13.45
C LYS A 484 23.76 8.21 11.99
N GLY A 485 23.54 7.19 11.17
CA GLY A 485 23.14 7.36 9.76
C GLY A 485 21.81 8.10 9.63
N ILE A 486 20.80 7.74 10.42
CA ILE A 486 19.52 8.45 10.43
C ILE A 486 19.68 9.88 10.97
N GLY A 487 20.50 10.08 12.01
CA GLY A 487 20.79 11.39 12.57
C GLY A 487 21.41 12.33 11.52
N TYR A 488 22.32 11.82 10.69
CA TYR A 488 22.85 12.57 9.54
C TYR A 488 21.78 12.88 8.49
N LEU A 489 20.84 11.97 8.22
CA LEU A 489 19.77 12.26 7.26
C LEU A 489 18.83 13.37 7.78
N HIS A 490 18.48 13.32 9.07
CA HIS A 490 17.61 14.30 9.72
C HIS A 490 18.30 15.64 10.00
N SER A 491 19.64 15.69 10.04
CA SER A 491 20.37 16.95 10.22
C SER A 491 20.07 17.95 9.09
N ASN A 492 20.06 19.24 9.40
CA ASN A 492 20.00 20.29 8.40
C ASN A 492 21.39 20.90 8.24
N GLU A 493 22.00 20.73 7.07
CA GLU A 493 23.34 21.23 6.75
C GLU A 493 23.26 22.22 5.57
N ALA A 494 24.24 23.12 5.44
CA ALA A 494 24.23 24.14 4.39
C ALA A 494 24.12 23.57 2.96
N SER A 495 24.61 22.34 2.75
CA SER A 495 24.60 21.63 1.47
C SER A 495 23.57 20.51 1.37
N LYS A 496 22.81 20.22 2.44
CA LYS A 496 21.89 19.09 2.51
C LYS A 496 20.69 19.43 3.40
N PRO A 497 19.47 19.55 2.82
CA PRO A 497 18.27 19.72 3.62
C PRO A 497 18.01 18.45 4.47
N THR A 498 17.14 18.57 5.46
CA THR A 498 16.59 17.43 6.19
C THR A 498 15.97 16.41 5.22
N ILE A 499 16.36 15.14 5.35
CA ILE A 499 15.86 14.02 4.54
C ILE A 499 15.20 13.03 5.46
N VAL A 500 13.90 12.81 5.25
CA VAL A 500 13.20 11.64 5.79
C VAL A 500 13.43 10.47 4.83
N HIS A 501 13.94 9.35 5.35
CA HIS A 501 14.30 8.17 4.57
C HIS A 501 13.08 7.41 4.04
N GLN A 502 12.02 7.31 4.85
CA GLN A 502 10.69 6.73 4.52
C GLN A 502 10.65 5.21 4.40
N ASN A 503 11.76 4.56 4.04
CA ASN A 503 11.81 3.11 3.80
C ASN A 503 12.90 2.38 4.61
N ILE A 504 13.04 2.70 5.89
CA ILE A 504 14.02 2.04 6.77
C ILE A 504 13.54 0.62 7.11
N SER A 505 14.39 -0.38 6.90
CA SER A 505 14.13 -1.80 7.22
C SER A 505 15.44 -2.57 7.29
N VAL A 506 15.43 -3.78 7.86
CA VAL A 506 16.63 -4.66 7.89
C VAL A 506 17.11 -5.06 6.49
N GLU A 507 16.22 -5.07 5.49
CA GLU A 507 16.60 -5.32 4.10
C GLU A 507 17.34 -4.14 3.44
N ASN A 508 17.13 -2.92 3.96
CA ASN A 508 17.73 -1.69 3.44
C ASN A 508 18.94 -1.23 4.28
N VAL A 509 19.39 -2.06 5.24
CA VAL A 509 20.64 -1.85 5.97
C VAL A 509 21.64 -2.89 5.50
N LEU A 510 22.69 -2.43 4.82
CA LEU A 510 23.80 -3.27 4.38
C LEU A 510 24.91 -3.29 5.43
N LEU A 511 25.74 -4.34 5.41
CA LEU A 511 26.90 -4.48 6.27
C LEU A 511 28.19 -4.46 5.43
N ASP A 512 29.14 -3.61 5.82
CA ASP A 512 30.47 -3.59 5.22
C ASP A 512 31.33 -4.78 5.70
N LYS A 513 32.58 -4.85 5.24
CA LYS A 513 33.53 -5.92 5.61
C LYS A 513 33.82 -6.00 7.12
N ASP A 514 33.63 -4.90 7.84
CA ASP A 514 33.89 -4.75 9.27
C ASP A 514 32.57 -4.82 10.08
N PHE A 515 31.45 -5.19 9.44
CA PHE A 515 30.10 -5.24 10.01
C PHE A 515 29.55 -3.87 10.44
N ASN A 516 30.07 -2.77 9.90
CA ASN A 516 29.44 -1.47 10.09
C ASN A 516 28.21 -1.34 9.19
N PRO A 517 27.12 -0.75 9.69
CA PRO A 517 25.88 -0.61 8.95
C PRO A 517 25.96 0.56 7.95
N LEU A 518 25.39 0.33 6.76
CA LEU A 518 25.25 1.29 5.68
C LEU A 518 23.78 1.35 5.25
N ILE A 519 23.13 2.49 5.46
CA ILE A 519 21.73 2.70 5.06
C ILE A 519 21.66 2.92 3.54
N MET A 520 20.95 2.04 2.84
CA MET A 520 20.76 2.08 1.40
C MET A 520 19.53 2.92 1.03
N ASN A 521 19.50 3.48 -0.20
CA ASN A 521 18.34 4.20 -0.76
C ASN A 521 18.00 5.53 -0.06
N ALA A 522 18.94 6.10 0.69
CA ALA A 522 18.80 7.44 1.25
C ALA A 522 18.57 8.47 0.13
N GLY A 523 17.46 9.20 0.22
CA GLY A 523 17.08 10.21 -0.78
C GLY A 523 16.47 9.63 -2.07
N LEU A 524 16.46 8.31 -2.29
CA LEU A 524 15.89 7.70 -3.49
C LEU A 524 14.44 8.12 -3.80
N PRO A 525 13.54 8.33 -2.80
CA PRO A 525 12.21 8.86 -3.06
C PRO A 525 12.18 10.22 -3.78
N LYS A 526 13.29 10.98 -3.78
CA LYS A 526 13.40 12.23 -4.54
C LYS A 526 13.57 12.04 -6.05
N LEU A 527 13.96 10.83 -6.50
CA LEU A 527 14.08 10.49 -7.91
C LEU A 527 12.85 9.81 -8.49
N LEU A 528 12.06 9.16 -7.64
CA LEU A 528 10.96 8.29 -8.04
C LEU A 528 9.63 9.05 -8.09
N ALA A 529 8.73 8.59 -8.94
CA ALA A 529 7.33 9.01 -8.90
C ALA A 529 6.66 8.52 -7.60
N ASP A 530 5.71 9.31 -7.09
CA ASP A 530 5.11 9.06 -5.77
C ASP A 530 4.44 7.68 -5.69
N ASP A 531 3.75 7.24 -6.74
CA ASP A 531 3.11 5.92 -6.84
C ASP A 531 4.11 4.76 -6.74
N VAL A 532 5.31 4.92 -7.30
CA VAL A 532 6.42 3.97 -7.19
C VAL A 532 6.94 3.92 -5.75
N VAL A 533 7.11 5.08 -5.11
CA VAL A 533 7.50 5.17 -3.69
C VAL A 533 6.47 4.45 -2.82
N PHE A 534 5.18 4.74 -3.00
CA PHE A 534 4.09 4.04 -2.30
C PHE A 534 4.10 2.54 -2.57
N SER A 535 4.41 2.10 -3.79
CA SER A 535 4.49 0.67 -4.10
C SER A 535 5.68 -0.01 -3.44
N ALA A 536 6.82 0.67 -3.28
CA ALA A 536 8.01 0.15 -2.61
C ALA A 536 7.74 -0.11 -1.11
N LEU A 537 6.91 0.72 -0.49
CA LEU A 537 6.62 0.67 0.94
C LEU A 537 5.73 -0.50 1.37
N LYS A 538 5.07 -1.20 0.43
CA LYS A 538 4.16 -2.32 0.75
C LYS A 538 4.85 -3.46 1.49
N VAL A 539 6.09 -3.76 1.12
CA VAL A 539 6.89 -4.80 1.79
C VAL A 539 7.23 -4.38 3.21
N SER A 540 7.71 -3.15 3.38
CA SER A 540 8.04 -2.58 4.69
C SER A 540 6.83 -2.46 5.61
N ALA A 541 5.65 -2.15 5.05
CA ALA A 541 4.39 -2.15 5.78
C ALA A 541 4.01 -3.55 6.28
N ALA A 542 4.11 -4.58 5.42
CA ALA A 542 3.83 -5.96 5.81
C ALA A 542 4.80 -6.48 6.89
N MET A 543 6.02 -5.96 6.93
CA MET A 543 7.02 -6.27 7.95
C MET A 543 6.88 -5.42 9.24
N GLY A 544 5.93 -4.48 9.28
CA GLY A 544 5.64 -3.69 10.47
C GLY A 544 6.53 -2.46 10.68
N TYR A 545 7.31 -2.01 9.68
CA TYR A 545 8.13 -0.79 9.79
C TYR A 545 7.33 0.51 9.63
N LEU A 546 6.08 0.42 9.20
CA LEU A 546 5.26 1.59 8.92
C LEU A 546 4.63 2.13 10.20
N ALA A 547 4.97 3.37 10.53
CA ALA A 547 4.49 4.03 11.73
C ALA A 547 2.95 4.22 11.70
N PRO A 548 2.24 4.07 12.84
CA PRO A 548 0.78 4.14 12.88
C PRO A 548 0.18 5.44 12.33
N GLU A 549 0.84 6.58 12.58
CA GLU A 549 0.40 7.89 12.11
C GLU A 549 0.48 8.04 10.60
N TYR A 550 1.28 7.23 9.92
CA TYR A 550 1.29 7.26 8.46
C TYR A 550 -0.04 6.76 7.88
N ILE A 551 -0.69 5.80 8.55
CA ILE A 551 -2.00 5.29 8.13
C ILE A 551 -3.06 6.40 8.20
N THR A 552 -2.97 7.27 9.21
CA THR A 552 -3.95 8.36 9.42
C THR A 552 -3.62 9.60 8.59
N THR A 553 -2.34 10.03 8.58
CA THR A 553 -1.90 11.29 7.96
C THR A 553 -1.47 11.13 6.49
N GLY A 554 -1.04 9.95 6.08
CA GLY A 554 -0.42 9.71 4.76
C GLY A 554 0.91 10.43 4.55
N ARG A 555 1.52 10.96 5.61
CA ARG A 555 2.76 11.74 5.54
C ARG A 555 3.87 11.07 6.34
N PHE A 556 5.06 11.03 5.77
CA PHE A 556 6.26 10.64 6.49
C PHE A 556 6.87 11.83 7.22
N THR A 557 7.27 11.60 8.46
CA THR A 557 8.04 12.55 9.27
C THR A 557 9.32 11.89 9.75
N GLU A 558 10.23 12.66 10.34
CA GLU A 558 11.41 12.13 11.03
C GLU A 558 11.02 11.08 12.10
N LYS A 559 9.87 11.29 12.76
CA LYS A 559 9.31 10.36 13.76
C LYS A 559 8.90 9.01 13.18
N SER A 560 8.57 8.97 11.89
CA SER A 560 8.24 7.73 11.19
C SER A 560 9.50 6.89 10.93
N ASP A 561 10.64 7.53 10.63
CA ASP A 561 11.94 6.85 10.53
C ASP A 561 12.40 6.32 11.90
N ILE A 562 12.14 7.08 12.98
CA ILE A 562 12.43 6.66 14.36
C ILE A 562 11.62 5.42 14.75
N TYR A 563 10.35 5.35 14.34
CA TYR A 563 9.53 4.15 14.55
C TYR A 563 10.15 2.93 13.86
N ALA A 564 10.50 3.04 12.58
CA ALA A 564 11.15 1.97 11.84
C ALA A 564 12.49 1.55 12.47
N PHE A 565 13.28 2.51 12.95
CA PHE A 565 14.50 2.25 13.72
C PHE A 565 14.22 1.43 14.99
N GLY A 566 13.19 1.78 15.75
CA GLY A 566 12.77 1.03 16.94
C GLY A 566 12.43 -0.43 16.63
N VAL A 567 11.74 -0.68 15.50
CA VAL A 567 11.47 -2.04 15.03
C VAL A 567 12.76 -2.80 14.74
N ILE A 568 13.72 -2.17 14.05
CA ILE A 568 15.05 -2.79 13.79
C ILE A 568 15.76 -3.12 15.10
N VAL A 569 15.75 -2.23 16.10
CA VAL A 569 16.37 -2.49 17.40
C VAL A 569 15.80 -3.77 18.02
N LEU A 570 14.48 -3.91 18.07
CA LEU A 570 13.84 -5.11 18.64
C LEU A 570 14.12 -6.39 17.84
N GLN A 571 14.21 -6.29 16.50
CA GLN A 571 14.59 -7.41 15.62
C GLN A 571 16.03 -7.85 15.83
N VAL A 572 16.95 -6.89 15.92
CA VAL A 572 18.37 -7.17 16.18
C VAL A 572 18.57 -7.79 17.57
N LEU A 573 17.82 -7.35 18.59
CA LEU A 573 17.91 -7.92 19.94
C LEU A 573 17.34 -9.35 20.00
N SER A 574 16.19 -9.59 19.36
CA SER A 574 15.53 -10.90 19.35
C SER A 574 16.13 -11.89 18.36
N GLY A 575 16.90 -11.42 17.37
CA GLY A 575 17.40 -12.25 16.29
C GLY A 575 16.30 -12.75 15.36
N LYS A 576 15.15 -12.06 15.30
CA LYS A 576 13.98 -12.44 14.51
C LYS A 576 13.58 -11.30 13.58
N THR A 577 13.22 -11.61 12.32
CA THR A 577 12.66 -10.61 11.41
C THR A 577 11.20 -10.28 11.74
N ALA A 578 10.42 -11.22 12.26
CA ALA A 578 9.05 -10.98 12.68
C ALA A 578 8.93 -10.82 14.20
N ILE A 579 8.55 -9.63 14.66
CA ILE A 579 8.24 -9.37 16.08
C ILE A 579 6.78 -9.74 16.35
N GLY A 580 6.55 -10.98 16.77
CA GLY A 580 5.22 -11.46 17.16
C GLY A 580 4.68 -10.81 18.44
N GLY A 581 3.37 -10.94 18.68
CA GLY A 581 2.71 -10.37 19.86
C GLY A 581 3.34 -10.79 21.19
N SER A 582 3.71 -12.06 21.34
CA SER A 582 4.37 -12.58 22.55
C SER A 582 5.73 -11.93 22.81
N ILE A 583 6.53 -11.72 21.76
CA ILE A 583 7.85 -11.05 21.87
C ILE A 583 7.64 -9.59 22.28
N ARG A 584 6.66 -8.91 21.69
CA ARG A 584 6.30 -7.52 22.04
C ARG A 584 5.85 -7.40 23.50
N THR A 585 5.02 -8.33 23.99
CA THR A 585 4.60 -8.37 25.39
C THR A 585 5.76 -8.67 26.35
N ALA A 586 6.71 -9.51 25.95
CA ALA A 586 7.92 -9.80 26.73
C ALA A 586 8.81 -8.54 26.85
N PHE A 587 8.99 -7.79 25.76
CA PHE A 587 9.69 -6.50 25.80
C PHE A 587 8.99 -5.47 26.70
N GLN A 588 7.65 -5.37 26.64
CA GLN A 588 6.87 -4.50 27.52
C GLN A 588 6.99 -4.88 29.01
N SER A 589 7.13 -6.18 29.28
CA SER A 589 7.25 -6.72 30.64
C SER A 589 8.70 -6.74 31.15
N PHE A 590 9.67 -6.27 30.36
CA PHE A 590 11.12 -6.30 30.65
C PHE A 590 11.65 -7.70 31.03
N LYS A 591 11.07 -8.76 30.44
CA LYS A 591 11.51 -10.15 30.63
C LYS A 591 12.52 -10.53 29.54
N PHE A 592 13.79 -10.18 29.76
CA PHE A 592 14.84 -10.30 28.74
C PHE A 592 15.15 -11.74 28.32
N ASP A 593 15.08 -12.69 29.25
CA ASP A 593 15.38 -14.10 28.97
C ASP A 593 14.43 -14.73 27.93
N ASP A 594 13.23 -14.17 27.78
CA ASP A 594 12.19 -14.66 26.86
C ASP A 594 12.22 -13.98 25.48
N CYS A 595 12.97 -12.87 25.32
CA CYS A 595 12.92 -12.04 24.11
C CYS A 595 14.27 -11.80 23.43
N ILE A 596 15.39 -11.93 24.13
CA ILE A 596 16.73 -11.84 23.53
C ILE A 596 17.03 -13.10 22.73
N ASP A 597 17.78 -12.94 21.63
CA ASP A 597 18.16 -14.04 20.75
C ASP A 597 18.80 -15.20 21.51
N THR A 598 18.07 -16.33 21.56
CA THR A 598 18.50 -17.56 22.23
C THR A 598 19.84 -18.10 21.70
N ASN A 599 20.21 -17.80 20.45
CA ASN A 599 21.48 -18.21 19.87
C ASN A 599 22.69 -17.53 20.54
N LEU A 600 22.50 -16.41 21.25
CA LEU A 600 23.56 -15.76 22.02
C LEU A 600 23.99 -16.61 23.23
N LYS A 601 23.16 -17.57 23.68
CA LYS A 601 23.47 -18.49 24.79
C LYS A 601 23.88 -17.73 26.07
N GLY A 602 23.19 -16.63 26.37
CA GLY A 602 23.48 -15.75 27.51
C GLY A 602 24.70 -14.85 27.35
N ARG A 603 25.36 -14.83 26.18
CA ARG A 603 26.53 -13.96 25.91
C ARG A 603 26.10 -12.56 25.49
N TYR A 604 25.46 -11.83 26.40
CA TYR A 604 25.10 -10.42 26.23
C TYR A 604 25.14 -9.69 27.58
N SER A 605 25.20 -8.36 27.53
CA SER A 605 25.14 -7.53 28.74
C SER A 605 23.69 -7.22 29.10
N ASN A 606 23.26 -7.62 30.30
CA ASN A 606 21.90 -7.35 30.80
C ASN A 606 21.60 -5.84 30.91
N SER A 607 22.59 -5.03 31.30
CA SER A 607 22.41 -3.58 31.41
C SER A 607 22.22 -2.94 30.03
N GLU A 608 23.01 -3.37 29.03
CA GLU A 608 22.88 -2.85 27.67
C GLU A 608 21.58 -3.31 27.01
N ALA A 609 21.22 -4.59 27.19
CA ALA A 609 19.97 -5.15 26.68
C ALA A 609 18.75 -4.42 27.25
N SER A 610 18.78 -4.07 28.55
CA SER A 610 17.71 -3.30 29.18
C SER A 610 17.57 -1.90 28.60
N ILE A 611 18.67 -1.19 28.38
CA ILE A 611 18.64 0.17 27.81
C ILE A 611 18.17 0.12 26.35
N LEU A 612 18.72 -0.79 25.54
CA LEU A 612 18.34 -0.94 24.13
C LEU A 612 16.88 -1.35 23.96
N THR A 613 16.38 -2.24 24.82
CA THR A 613 14.96 -2.63 24.82
C THR A 613 14.07 -1.44 25.13
N LYS A 614 14.40 -0.68 26.18
CA LYS A 614 13.62 0.51 26.57
C LYS A 614 13.61 1.54 25.44
N LEU A 615 14.77 1.81 24.85
CA LEU A 615 14.93 2.71 23.71
C LEU A 615 14.09 2.25 22.50
N GLY A 616 14.18 0.96 22.14
CA GLY A 616 13.38 0.39 21.05
C GLY A 616 11.88 0.54 21.30
N MET A 617 11.42 0.26 22.52
CA MET A 617 10.01 0.41 22.93
C MET A 617 9.53 1.86 22.89
N GLN A 618 10.36 2.83 23.29
CA GLN A 618 10.06 4.26 23.18
C GLN A 618 10.01 4.72 21.72
N CYS A 619 10.89 4.21 20.87
CA CYS A 619 10.89 4.53 19.44
C CYS A 619 9.62 4.02 18.73
N ILE A 620 9.08 2.87 19.12
CA ILE A 620 7.84 2.30 18.53
C ILE A 620 6.54 2.78 19.20
N HIS A 621 6.59 3.87 19.96
CA HIS A 621 5.40 4.42 20.61
C HIS A 621 4.33 4.82 19.57
N GLU A 622 3.06 4.63 19.90
CA GLU A 622 1.94 4.90 18.97
C GLU A 622 1.85 6.39 18.63
N SER A 623 1.93 7.25 19.65
CA SER A 623 2.04 8.71 19.47
C SER A 623 3.43 9.11 18.96
N PRO A 624 3.55 9.86 17.85
CA PRO A 624 4.83 10.37 17.33
C PRO A 624 5.53 11.36 18.28
N ASP A 625 4.76 12.12 19.05
CA ASP A 625 5.29 13.16 19.95
C ASP A 625 6.05 12.58 21.14
N GLU A 626 5.69 11.36 21.55
CA GLU A 626 6.32 10.62 22.65
C GLU A 626 7.60 9.87 22.20
N ARG A 627 7.86 9.79 20.90
CA ARG A 627 9.09 9.18 20.39
C ARG A 627 10.25 10.15 20.60
N PRO A 628 11.47 9.68 20.93
CA PRO A 628 12.64 10.56 21.02
C PRO A 628 12.99 11.18 19.66
N ASN A 629 13.84 12.21 19.63
CA ASN A 629 14.50 12.60 18.38
C ASN A 629 15.76 11.77 18.16
N MET A 630 16.24 11.66 16.92
CA MET A 630 17.42 10.83 16.64
C MET A 630 18.68 11.35 17.37
N VAL A 631 18.75 12.65 17.65
CA VAL A 631 19.82 13.24 18.48
C VAL A 631 19.81 12.68 19.90
N ASP A 632 18.64 12.57 20.52
CA ASP A 632 18.46 12.02 21.86
C ASP A 632 18.80 10.52 21.89
N VAL A 633 18.37 9.79 20.86
CA VAL A 633 18.71 8.37 20.66
C VAL A 633 20.23 8.18 20.60
N ILE A 634 20.94 8.97 19.80
CA ILE A 634 22.41 8.88 19.68
C ILE A 634 23.08 9.20 21.02
N GLN A 635 22.58 10.18 21.75
CA GLN A 635 23.11 10.54 23.07
C GLN A 635 22.92 9.39 24.08
N GLU A 636 21.76 8.74 24.10
CA GLU A 636 21.51 7.59 24.98
C GLU A 636 22.41 6.39 24.61
N LEU A 637 22.61 6.14 23.32
CA LEU A 637 23.51 5.09 22.83
C LEU A 637 25.00 5.39 23.11
N SER A 638 25.39 6.66 23.31
CA SER A 638 26.77 7.04 23.59
C SER A 638 27.28 6.60 24.97
N VAL A 639 26.36 6.23 25.88
CA VAL A 639 26.66 5.77 27.25
C VAL A 639 27.35 4.40 27.25
N PHE A 640 27.20 3.61 26.17
CA PHE A 640 27.84 2.30 26.06
C PHE A 640 29.33 2.42 25.75
N PRO A 641 30.24 1.79 26.55
CA PRO A 641 31.68 1.84 26.32
C PRO A 641 32.07 1.44 24.90
N ALA A 642 33.12 2.06 24.36
CA ALA A 642 33.62 1.73 23.03
C ALA A 642 34.13 0.27 22.94
N HIS A 643 34.56 -0.34 24.04
CA HIS A 643 34.96 -1.74 24.11
C HIS A 643 34.83 -2.23 25.56
N SER A 644 33.99 -3.23 25.81
CA SER A 644 34.06 -4.04 27.04
C SER A 644 33.40 -5.41 26.86
N LEU A 645 34.06 -6.29 26.10
CA LEU A 645 34.60 -7.59 26.54
C LEU A 645 35.10 -8.40 25.35
#